data_AF-A0A817W8P0-F1
#
_entry.id   AF-A0A817W8P0-F1
#
_cell.length_a   1.000
_cell.length_b   1.000
_cell.length_c   1.000
_cell.angle_alpha   90.00
_cell.angle_beta   90.00
_cell.angle_gamma   90.00
#
_symmetry.space_group_name_H-M   'P 1'
#
loop_
_entity.id
_entity.type
_entity.pdbx_description
1 polymer ?
#
loop_
_entity_poly.entity_id
_entity_poly.type
_entity_poly.pdbx_seq_one_letter_code
_entity_poly.pdbx_strand_id
1 'polypeptide(L)'
;MSASVELLREKGTTLSNDQLNACLNGIMHDLTVVKDANNQQTFIEMLTSVIRVLTPMDPPTSYSNHPLIINVLRDSFIDFLKQERNETVEPVLKELSDFFQQRAASSLKANNDTRQMLTDALVVFLAGTVSTYTFVAFCNLSDSLDSTKTPLDYSLHVLLHTLENCKNGNDTVTRLDVIIDCVCSSTFINTFRSLHSNEDNLTENQTLLLIDCVTNVYQYNNLDTVTYLMKSIASRMLPKYAQLLHEFVPPRKPTHINVLHHFLKMLQFLAIDNDTRHEFADDHALMIDSLLAILQDDFLQEKINDSDTNGLIDNTTSYFFFITLESDLLPLIKTKPNVAKCMLKLTTAKSDVTQLNAYRTLAIIMTEDELKSLAEPEKITTVFIRHLNYSIDVIQQRRRLENLLLCLKSLVQHEQIRDEFAKSGSGLPLLIRCATESKFDSTVVKQRSLELLLVMTFNKQAENAIRSNAKFIAHIEILSHSEEVGLQRVAESVLWKLANKDPIETDTQEKKKQNESDENTSRNKNNGDAPSTNNQHEYDIMISYSHQDKELVYQIGKRLEEDNFRIWLDRDNMYGSPTRAMAHAIENTDFVFICMSDSYKKSGYCEMEAHYAYQQQRRVIPLIVKGPYHADGWLGLLTTNKMYIDFHKVSNFDEAYSKIIQEISRHRGKSIPTMSTPVGNHGPAPHSVDIKPATVVTAPLPPRTLSHTLTLWSEDDVKYFFQIKQLQAMLPICAGMDGSTLSGLYTMCRTNSNAMYDSLKAELTESNSKILPIVTYLKFLEEVKKYVPITPGSANVASVVCNLM
;
A
#
# COMPACT_ATOMS: atom_id res chain seq x y z
N MET A 1 42.63 -33.08 -38.58
CA MET A 1 42.28 -33.02 -37.15
C MET A 1 43.53 -33.35 -36.36
N SER A 2 43.94 -32.52 -35.40
CA SER A 2 45.17 -32.79 -34.66
C SER A 2 44.99 -33.87 -33.61
N ALA A 3 46.10 -34.56 -33.34
CA ALA A 3 46.28 -35.41 -32.18
C ALA A 3 45.83 -34.72 -30.87
N SER A 4 45.83 -33.38 -30.81
CA SER A 4 45.39 -32.59 -29.66
C SER A 4 43.89 -32.69 -29.38
N VAL A 5 43.02 -32.72 -30.41
CA VAL A 5 41.55 -32.86 -30.23
C VAL A 5 41.20 -34.27 -29.75
N GLU A 6 41.85 -35.28 -30.31
CA GLU A 6 41.67 -36.69 -29.89
C GLU A 6 42.21 -36.91 -28.49
N LEU A 7 43.39 -36.37 -28.16
CA LEU A 7 43.96 -36.44 -26.82
C LEU A 7 43.09 -35.74 -25.78
N LEU A 8 42.49 -34.59 -26.13
CA LEU A 8 41.54 -33.89 -25.25
C LEU A 8 40.26 -34.72 -25.03
N ARG A 9 39.76 -35.37 -26.09
CA ARG A 9 38.57 -36.24 -26.04
C ARG A 9 38.80 -37.48 -25.19
N GLU A 10 39.98 -38.09 -25.27
CA GLU A 10 40.31 -39.33 -24.54
C GLU A 10 40.70 -39.09 -23.08
N LYS A 11 41.40 -37.99 -22.79
CA LYS A 11 42.07 -37.78 -21.49
C LYS A 11 41.75 -36.46 -20.79
N GLY A 12 40.85 -35.62 -21.33
CA GLY A 12 40.66 -34.23 -20.93
C GLY A 12 40.54 -33.95 -19.43
N THR A 13 39.86 -34.80 -18.66
CA THR A 13 39.67 -34.63 -17.20
C THR A 13 40.85 -35.13 -16.36
N THR A 14 41.84 -35.78 -16.98
CA THR A 14 43.00 -36.41 -16.34
C THR A 14 44.34 -35.76 -16.71
N LEU A 15 44.33 -34.75 -17.59
CA LEU A 15 45.51 -34.01 -18.02
C LEU A 15 45.98 -33.04 -16.92
N SER A 16 47.29 -32.86 -16.77
CA SER A 16 47.83 -31.75 -15.98
C SER A 16 47.55 -30.40 -16.65
N ASN A 17 47.59 -29.30 -15.90
CA ASN A 17 47.37 -27.96 -16.46
C ASN A 17 48.33 -27.64 -17.63
N ASP A 18 49.59 -28.06 -17.56
CA ASP A 18 50.57 -27.85 -18.63
C ASP A 18 50.25 -28.68 -19.87
N GLN A 19 49.82 -29.93 -19.68
CA GLN A 19 49.40 -30.81 -20.78
C GLN A 19 48.11 -30.31 -21.43
N LEU A 20 47.17 -29.81 -20.63
CA LEU A 20 45.93 -29.22 -21.09
C LEU A 20 46.21 -27.95 -21.92
N ASN A 21 47.04 -27.03 -21.40
CA ASN A 21 47.45 -25.83 -22.14
C ASN A 21 48.19 -26.16 -23.43
N ALA A 22 49.06 -27.16 -23.44
CA ALA A 22 49.71 -27.63 -24.67
C ALA A 22 48.69 -28.14 -25.71
N CYS A 23 47.69 -28.90 -25.27
CA CYS A 23 46.61 -29.36 -26.16
C CYS A 23 45.78 -28.17 -26.70
N LEU A 24 45.38 -27.24 -25.85
CA LEU A 24 44.60 -26.05 -26.25
C LEU A 24 45.39 -25.14 -27.20
N ASN A 25 46.70 -24.99 -27.02
CA ASN A 25 47.58 -24.26 -27.94
C ASN A 25 47.71 -24.97 -29.29
N GLY A 26 47.79 -26.30 -29.30
CA GLY A 26 47.77 -27.08 -30.54
C GLY A 26 46.47 -26.88 -31.31
N ILE A 27 45.32 -27.02 -30.62
CA ILE A 27 43.99 -26.79 -31.22
C ILE A 27 43.86 -25.37 -31.77
N MET A 28 44.35 -24.37 -31.02
CA MET A 28 44.36 -22.97 -31.46
C MET A 28 45.18 -22.80 -32.74
N HIS A 29 46.38 -23.36 -32.80
CA HIS A 29 47.23 -23.30 -33.98
C HIS A 29 46.52 -23.91 -35.21
N ASP A 30 45.92 -25.08 -35.07
CA ASP A 30 45.21 -25.73 -36.17
C ASP A 30 44.03 -24.90 -36.67
N LEU A 31 43.22 -24.36 -35.76
CA LEU A 31 42.08 -23.49 -36.10
C LEU A 31 42.54 -22.23 -36.83
N THR A 32 43.62 -21.60 -36.37
CA THR A 32 44.18 -20.42 -37.03
C THR A 32 44.68 -20.75 -38.44
N VAL A 33 45.40 -21.86 -38.61
CA VAL A 33 45.90 -22.30 -39.94
C VAL A 33 44.75 -22.53 -40.92
N VAL A 34 43.65 -23.16 -40.47
CA VAL A 34 42.49 -23.40 -41.33
C VAL A 34 41.72 -22.11 -41.60
N LYS A 35 41.65 -21.19 -40.63
CA LYS A 35 41.06 -19.85 -40.80
C LYS A 35 41.85 -19.04 -41.85
N ASP A 36 43.18 -19.04 -41.77
CA ASP A 36 44.07 -18.31 -42.69
C ASP A 36 44.06 -18.89 -44.11
N ALA A 37 43.77 -20.19 -44.25
CA ALA A 37 43.57 -20.85 -45.55
C ALA A 37 42.23 -20.50 -46.22
N ASN A 38 41.40 -19.65 -45.59
CA ASN A 38 40.10 -19.17 -46.09
C ASN A 38 39.09 -20.29 -46.45
N ASN A 39 39.22 -21.46 -45.81
CA ASN A 39 38.33 -22.60 -46.04
C ASN A 39 37.22 -22.62 -44.97
N GLN A 40 36.17 -21.83 -45.20
CA GLN A 40 35.09 -21.60 -44.23
C GLN A 40 34.36 -22.89 -43.80
N GLN A 41 34.08 -23.80 -44.74
CA GLN A 41 33.39 -25.06 -44.43
C GLN A 41 34.24 -25.95 -43.52
N THR A 42 35.52 -26.12 -43.84
CA THR A 42 36.45 -26.93 -43.03
C THR A 42 36.70 -26.28 -41.67
N PHE A 43 36.73 -24.95 -41.62
CA PHE A 43 36.83 -24.20 -40.37
C PHE A 43 35.62 -24.44 -39.47
N ILE A 44 34.40 -24.34 -40.01
CA ILE A 44 33.15 -24.57 -39.28
C ILE A 44 33.08 -25.99 -38.73
N GLU A 45 33.39 -27.00 -39.55
CA GLU A 45 33.38 -28.41 -39.13
C GLU A 45 34.38 -28.67 -37.99
N MET A 46 35.58 -28.10 -38.10
CA MET A 46 36.61 -28.26 -37.09
C MET A 46 36.26 -27.52 -35.79
N LEU A 47 35.72 -26.30 -35.90
CA LEU A 47 35.25 -25.52 -34.77
C LEU A 47 34.14 -26.26 -34.02
N THR A 48 33.16 -26.80 -34.74
CA THR A 48 32.05 -27.60 -34.21
C THR A 48 32.58 -28.81 -33.43
N SER A 49 33.54 -29.55 -34.00
CA SER A 49 34.15 -30.69 -33.32
C SER A 49 34.90 -30.28 -32.04
N VAL A 50 35.55 -29.11 -32.03
CA VAL A 50 36.27 -28.61 -30.86
C VAL A 50 35.29 -28.21 -29.76
N ILE A 51 34.21 -27.48 -30.11
CA ILE A 51 33.16 -27.07 -29.18
C ILE A 51 32.58 -28.29 -28.46
N ARG A 52 32.12 -29.31 -29.21
CA ARG A 52 31.51 -30.52 -28.64
C ARG A 52 32.40 -31.28 -27.67
N VAL A 53 33.73 -31.23 -27.84
CA VAL A 53 34.68 -31.86 -26.91
C VAL A 53 34.88 -30.99 -25.67
N LEU A 54 34.86 -29.67 -25.82
CA LEU A 54 35.07 -28.73 -24.72
C LEU A 54 33.81 -28.48 -23.87
N THR A 55 32.61 -28.59 -24.43
CA THR A 55 31.31 -28.37 -23.76
C THR A 55 31.10 -29.24 -22.50
N PRO A 56 31.29 -30.57 -22.54
CA PRO A 56 31.05 -31.43 -21.37
C PRO A 56 32.15 -31.37 -20.30
N MET A 57 33.25 -30.64 -20.53
CA MET A 57 34.35 -30.54 -19.57
C MET A 57 34.02 -29.54 -18.46
N ASP A 58 33.88 -30.05 -17.23
CA ASP A 58 33.69 -29.25 -16.03
C ASP A 58 35.06 -28.71 -15.57
N PRO A 59 35.34 -27.41 -15.66
CA PRO A 59 36.73 -27.03 -15.85
C PRO A 59 37.36 -26.27 -14.67
N PRO A 60 38.66 -26.47 -14.39
CA PRO A 60 39.39 -25.70 -13.38
C PRO A 60 39.56 -24.26 -13.86
N THR A 61 39.19 -23.26 -13.06
CA THR A 61 39.18 -21.79 -13.32
C THR A 61 40.31 -21.18 -14.19
N SER A 62 41.45 -21.86 -14.35
CA SER A 62 42.62 -21.45 -15.15
C SER A 62 42.41 -21.39 -16.67
N TYR A 63 41.45 -22.12 -17.22
CA TYR A 63 41.29 -22.29 -18.67
C TYR A 63 40.33 -21.26 -19.33
N SER A 64 39.43 -20.63 -18.58
CA SER A 64 38.43 -19.68 -19.11
C SER A 64 39.08 -18.49 -19.82
N ASN A 65 40.30 -18.16 -19.41
CA ASN A 65 41.11 -17.08 -19.96
C ASN A 65 42.06 -17.53 -21.07
N HIS A 66 41.95 -18.77 -21.56
CA HIS A 66 42.85 -19.29 -22.57
C HIS A 66 42.61 -18.60 -23.93
N PRO A 67 43.68 -18.21 -24.68
CA PRO A 67 43.57 -17.54 -25.98
C PRO A 67 42.71 -18.28 -27.02
N LEU A 68 42.64 -19.60 -26.97
CA LEU A 68 41.70 -20.39 -27.79
C LEU A 68 40.23 -19.95 -27.58
N ILE A 69 39.82 -19.77 -26.33
CA ILE A 69 38.43 -19.40 -26.00
C ILE A 69 38.20 -17.94 -26.34
N ILE A 70 39.13 -17.07 -25.93
CA ILE A 70 39.00 -15.61 -26.07
C ILE A 70 39.19 -15.16 -27.51
N ASN A 71 40.19 -15.64 -28.24
CA ASN A 71 40.59 -15.08 -29.53
C ASN A 71 40.14 -15.92 -30.73
N VAL A 72 39.75 -17.19 -30.51
CA VAL A 72 39.33 -18.06 -31.61
C VAL A 72 37.84 -18.37 -31.51
N LEU A 73 37.36 -18.94 -30.41
CA LEU A 73 35.94 -19.30 -30.28
C LEU A 73 35.03 -18.07 -30.21
N ARG A 74 35.35 -17.11 -29.33
CA ARG A 74 34.57 -15.87 -29.19
C ARG A 74 34.60 -15.04 -30.47
N ASP A 75 35.78 -14.83 -31.04
CA ASP A 75 35.90 -13.98 -32.23
C ASP A 75 35.24 -14.65 -33.45
N SER A 76 35.27 -15.98 -33.56
CA SER A 76 34.51 -16.70 -34.59
C SER A 76 32.99 -16.62 -34.36
N PHE A 77 32.53 -16.65 -33.12
CA PHE A 77 31.12 -16.42 -32.79
C PHE A 77 30.68 -15.03 -33.24
N ILE A 78 31.48 -13.99 -32.97
CA ILE A 78 31.24 -12.62 -33.43
C ILE A 78 31.29 -12.52 -34.96
N ASP A 79 32.28 -13.15 -35.61
CA ASP A 79 32.42 -13.15 -37.08
C ASP A 79 31.21 -13.82 -37.75
N PHE A 80 30.70 -14.91 -37.19
CA PHE A 80 29.51 -15.60 -37.70
C PHE A 80 28.22 -14.81 -37.48
N LEU A 81 28.09 -14.09 -36.36
CA LEU A 81 26.95 -13.18 -36.12
C LEU A 81 26.86 -12.07 -37.17
N LYS A 82 28.00 -11.63 -37.72
CA LYS A 82 28.08 -10.57 -38.75
C LYS A 82 27.72 -11.02 -40.16
N GLN A 83 27.61 -12.33 -40.41
CA GLN A 83 27.31 -12.86 -41.74
C GLN A 83 25.81 -12.84 -42.02
N GLU A 84 25.41 -12.49 -43.26
CA GLU A 84 24.03 -12.66 -43.73
C GLU A 84 23.59 -14.12 -43.62
N ARG A 85 22.27 -14.34 -43.53
CA ARG A 85 21.64 -15.63 -43.23
C ARG A 85 22.24 -16.75 -44.08
N ASN A 86 22.98 -17.66 -43.44
CA ASN A 86 23.69 -18.76 -44.09
C ASN A 86 23.38 -20.09 -43.39
N GLU A 87 22.77 -21.02 -44.12
CA GLU A 87 22.40 -22.36 -43.63
C GLU A 87 23.60 -23.16 -43.11
N THR A 88 24.83 -22.85 -43.56
CA THR A 88 26.04 -23.52 -43.06
C THR A 88 26.52 -22.98 -41.71
N VAL A 89 26.16 -21.75 -41.37
CA VAL A 89 26.65 -21.03 -40.17
C VAL A 89 25.69 -21.18 -38.99
N GLU A 90 24.39 -21.30 -39.27
CA GLU A 90 23.34 -21.39 -38.24
C GLU A 90 23.55 -22.55 -37.24
N PRO A 91 23.96 -23.77 -37.64
CA PRO A 91 24.18 -24.88 -36.70
C PRO A 91 25.37 -24.63 -35.76
N VAL A 92 26.49 -24.11 -36.27
CA VAL A 92 27.69 -23.84 -35.45
C VAL A 92 27.48 -22.65 -34.52
N LEU A 93 26.68 -21.66 -34.95
CA LEU A 93 26.29 -20.53 -34.12
C LEU A 93 25.49 -21.00 -32.90
N LYS A 94 24.58 -21.96 -33.09
CA LYS A 94 23.83 -22.59 -32.00
C LYS A 94 24.74 -23.34 -31.03
N GLU A 95 25.71 -24.11 -31.54
CA GLU A 95 26.64 -24.85 -30.66
C GLU A 95 27.58 -23.93 -29.87
N LEU A 96 28.05 -22.84 -30.48
CA LEU A 96 28.81 -21.80 -29.78
C LEU A 96 27.98 -21.13 -28.68
N SER A 97 26.70 -20.85 -28.98
CA SER A 97 25.73 -20.33 -28.01
C SER A 97 25.57 -21.25 -26.80
N ASP A 98 25.27 -22.53 -27.02
CA ASP A 98 25.08 -23.53 -25.95
C ASP A 98 26.34 -23.68 -25.08
N PHE A 99 27.52 -23.71 -25.73
CA PHE A 99 28.81 -23.79 -25.07
C PHE A 99 29.10 -22.61 -24.14
N PHE A 100 28.84 -21.39 -24.61
CA PHE A 100 29.08 -20.19 -23.83
C PHE A 100 28.03 -20.04 -22.69
N GLN A 101 26.78 -20.49 -22.91
CA GLN A 101 25.73 -20.53 -21.88
C GLN A 101 26.12 -21.42 -20.68
N GLN A 102 26.60 -22.64 -20.95
CA GLN A 102 26.97 -23.59 -19.89
C GLN A 102 28.11 -23.05 -19.01
N ARG A 103 29.04 -22.28 -19.59
CA ARG A 103 30.19 -21.74 -18.87
C ARG A 103 29.88 -20.48 -18.07
N ALA A 104 29.01 -19.61 -18.57
CA ALA A 104 28.57 -18.46 -17.80
C ALA A 104 27.86 -18.87 -16.49
N ALA A 105 27.08 -19.96 -16.50
CA ALA A 105 26.47 -20.53 -15.29
C ALA A 105 27.51 -21.00 -14.24
N SER A 106 28.72 -21.38 -14.69
CA SER A 106 29.84 -21.77 -13.82
C SER A 106 30.68 -20.58 -13.33
N SER A 107 30.90 -19.55 -14.17
CA SER A 107 31.68 -18.34 -13.83
C SER A 107 30.95 -17.39 -12.89
N LEU A 108 29.60 -17.33 -12.92
CA LEU A 108 28.78 -16.54 -11.99
C LEU A 108 29.01 -16.92 -10.51
N LYS A 109 29.58 -18.10 -10.23
CA LYS A 109 29.94 -18.54 -8.87
C LYS A 109 31.33 -18.10 -8.41
N ALA A 110 32.19 -17.61 -9.32
CA ALA A 110 33.58 -17.30 -9.06
C ALA A 110 33.90 -15.83 -9.46
N ASN A 111 33.70 -14.89 -8.53
CA ASN A 111 34.04 -13.48 -8.71
C ASN A 111 35.53 -13.27 -9.04
N ASN A 112 35.84 -12.32 -9.96
CA ASN A 112 36.76 -11.18 -9.70
C ASN A 112 37.10 -10.26 -10.89
N ASP A 113 36.48 -10.38 -12.07
CA ASP A 113 36.84 -9.48 -13.19
C ASP A 113 35.62 -8.86 -13.87
N THR A 114 35.47 -7.53 -13.76
CA THR A 114 34.35 -6.75 -14.30
C THR A 114 34.19 -6.93 -15.81
N ARG A 115 35.30 -7.18 -16.52
CA ARG A 115 35.33 -7.46 -17.97
C ARG A 115 34.83 -8.86 -18.30
N GLN A 116 35.18 -9.85 -17.47
CA GLN A 116 34.70 -11.23 -17.61
C GLN A 116 33.21 -11.30 -17.31
N MET A 117 32.74 -10.57 -16.29
CA MET A 117 31.33 -10.56 -15.90
C MET A 117 30.40 -9.93 -16.95
N LEU A 118 30.83 -8.84 -17.60
CA LEU A 118 30.11 -8.20 -18.71
C LEU A 118 30.09 -9.10 -19.96
N THR A 119 31.18 -9.83 -20.20
CA THR A 119 31.25 -10.84 -21.28
C THR A 119 30.33 -12.03 -20.99
N ASP A 120 30.31 -12.54 -19.75
CA ASP A 120 29.50 -13.67 -19.33
C ASP A 120 27.99 -13.33 -19.32
N ALA A 121 27.61 -12.10 -18.93
CA ALA A 121 26.21 -11.64 -18.97
C ALA A 121 25.69 -11.45 -20.41
N LEU A 122 26.50 -10.91 -21.31
CA LEU A 122 26.17 -10.79 -22.74
C LEU A 122 26.12 -12.14 -23.45
N VAL A 123 26.97 -13.08 -23.02
CA VAL A 123 26.97 -14.46 -23.47
C VAL A 123 25.68 -15.18 -23.07
N VAL A 124 25.24 -15.05 -21.81
CA VAL A 124 23.95 -15.60 -21.36
C VAL A 124 22.79 -14.99 -22.14
N PHE A 125 22.87 -13.69 -22.42
CA PHE A 125 21.85 -12.95 -23.17
C PHE A 125 21.76 -13.33 -24.66
N LEU A 126 22.89 -13.40 -25.37
CA LEU A 126 22.95 -13.88 -26.75
C LEU A 126 22.54 -15.36 -26.84
N ALA A 127 22.90 -16.17 -25.84
CA ALA A 127 22.54 -17.58 -25.86
C ALA A 127 21.05 -17.86 -25.63
N GLY A 128 20.36 -17.04 -24.83
CA GLY A 128 18.92 -17.19 -24.59
C GLY A 128 18.02 -16.63 -25.71
N THR A 129 18.45 -15.56 -26.38
CA THR A 129 17.61 -14.83 -27.36
C THR A 129 17.74 -15.33 -28.81
N VAL A 130 18.76 -16.12 -29.13
CA VAL A 130 18.98 -16.68 -30.48
C VAL A 130 17.93 -17.74 -30.88
N SER A 131 17.02 -18.15 -29.99
CA SER A 131 16.06 -19.18 -30.36
C SER A 131 14.89 -18.75 -31.25
N THR A 132 14.71 -17.48 -31.67
CA THR A 132 13.75 -17.21 -32.77
C THR A 132 13.71 -15.81 -33.41
N TYR A 133 14.11 -14.69 -32.77
CA TYR A 133 13.70 -13.35 -33.26
C TYR A 133 14.77 -12.24 -33.39
N THR A 134 16.01 -12.42 -32.93
CA THR A 134 17.01 -11.33 -32.86
C THR A 134 17.92 -11.15 -34.10
N PHE A 135 17.97 -12.10 -35.03
CA PHE A 135 18.82 -11.97 -36.23
C PHE A 135 18.35 -10.84 -37.16
N VAL A 136 17.04 -10.66 -37.32
CA VAL A 136 16.45 -9.60 -38.17
C VAL A 136 16.68 -8.20 -37.59
N ALA A 137 16.66 -8.06 -36.26
CA ALA A 137 16.94 -6.79 -35.59
C ALA A 137 18.43 -6.41 -35.68
N PHE A 138 19.33 -7.40 -35.64
CA PHE A 138 20.77 -7.21 -35.79
C PHE A 138 21.15 -6.78 -37.22
N CYS A 139 20.58 -7.41 -38.25
CA CYS A 139 20.82 -7.03 -39.66
C CYS A 139 20.34 -5.62 -39.99
N ASN A 140 19.31 -5.10 -39.32
CA ASN A 140 18.84 -3.72 -39.54
C ASN A 140 19.73 -2.66 -38.86
N LEU A 141 20.62 -3.05 -37.94
CA LEU A 141 21.56 -2.18 -37.24
C LEU A 141 22.98 -2.18 -37.84
N SER A 142 23.28 -3.05 -38.82
CA SER A 142 24.62 -3.17 -39.40
C SER A 142 25.07 -1.94 -40.18
N ASP A 143 24.13 -1.13 -40.67
CA ASP A 143 24.43 0.05 -41.49
C ASP A 143 24.97 1.25 -40.66
N SER A 144 24.96 1.17 -39.32
CA SER A 144 25.42 2.26 -38.43
C SER A 144 26.65 1.91 -37.57
N LEU A 145 27.41 0.86 -37.93
CA LEU A 145 28.52 0.35 -37.11
C LEU A 145 29.74 1.31 -37.14
N ASP A 146 29.99 2.01 -36.04
CA ASP A 146 31.20 2.82 -35.82
C ASP A 146 32.37 1.95 -35.35
N SER A 147 33.42 1.85 -36.16
CA SER A 147 34.63 1.03 -35.95
C SER A 147 35.39 1.26 -34.63
N THR A 148 35.03 2.28 -33.86
CA THR A 148 35.67 2.63 -32.59
C THR A 148 35.08 1.90 -31.37
N LYS A 149 33.95 1.20 -31.52
CA LYS A 149 33.24 0.52 -30.42
C LYS A 149 33.69 -0.94 -30.22
N THR A 150 33.71 -1.40 -28.97
CA THR A 150 34.09 -2.77 -28.59
C THR A 150 32.95 -3.77 -28.85
N PRO A 151 33.23 -5.09 -28.97
CA PRO A 151 32.18 -6.12 -29.09
C PRO A 151 31.15 -6.12 -27.95
N LEU A 152 31.60 -5.65 -26.77
CA LEU A 152 30.76 -5.42 -25.60
C LEU A 152 29.71 -4.34 -25.90
N ASP A 153 30.14 -3.19 -26.40
CA ASP A 153 29.28 -2.05 -26.71
C ASP A 153 28.19 -2.41 -27.74
N TYR A 154 28.52 -3.22 -28.75
CA TYR A 154 27.54 -3.69 -29.73
C TYR A 154 26.53 -4.66 -29.15
N SER A 155 26.97 -5.61 -28.34
CA SER A 155 26.08 -6.60 -27.72
C SER A 155 25.14 -5.92 -26.72
N LEU A 156 25.61 -4.88 -26.04
CA LEU A 156 24.83 -4.05 -25.12
C LEU A 156 23.84 -3.15 -25.86
N HIS A 157 24.22 -2.60 -27.02
CA HIS A 157 23.31 -1.81 -27.85
C HIS A 157 22.17 -2.67 -28.43
N VAL A 158 22.47 -3.91 -28.81
CA VAL A 158 21.46 -4.90 -29.25
C VAL A 158 20.52 -5.27 -28.10
N LEU A 159 21.02 -5.46 -26.87
CA LEU A 159 20.20 -5.65 -25.67
C LEU A 159 19.22 -4.49 -25.48
N LEU A 160 19.72 -3.24 -25.46
CA LEU A 160 18.89 -2.04 -25.31
C LEU A 160 17.83 -1.90 -26.41
N HIS A 161 18.22 -2.06 -27.68
CA HIS A 161 17.30 -1.99 -28.82
C HIS A 161 16.24 -3.11 -28.76
N THR A 162 16.62 -4.32 -28.32
CA THR A 162 15.67 -5.42 -28.12
C THR A 162 14.70 -5.12 -26.99
N LEU A 163 15.14 -4.46 -25.92
CA LEU A 163 14.29 -4.05 -24.80
C LEU A 163 13.32 -2.90 -25.16
N GLU A 164 13.79 -1.89 -25.89
CA GLU A 164 12.95 -0.77 -26.36
C GLU A 164 11.79 -1.23 -27.24
N ASN A 165 12.03 -2.22 -28.10
CA ASN A 165 11.03 -2.77 -29.02
C ASN A 165 10.04 -3.75 -28.36
N CYS A 166 10.23 -4.11 -27.09
CA CYS A 166 9.45 -5.15 -26.41
C CYS A 166 8.44 -4.64 -25.38
N LYS A 167 8.14 -3.34 -25.38
CA LYS A 167 7.20 -2.70 -24.45
C LYS A 167 5.76 -3.25 -24.47
N ASN A 168 5.42 -4.16 -25.40
CA ASN A 168 4.04 -4.63 -25.65
C ASN A 168 3.85 -6.18 -25.79
N GLY A 169 4.80 -7.03 -25.33
CA GLY A 169 4.74 -8.51 -25.54
C GLY A 169 4.45 -9.38 -24.31
N ASN A 170 4.13 -10.67 -24.51
CA ASN A 170 3.95 -11.67 -23.43
C ASN A 170 5.27 -12.21 -22.85
N ASP A 171 6.40 -12.01 -23.53
CA ASP A 171 7.73 -12.52 -23.17
C ASP A 171 8.50 -11.57 -22.22
N THR A 172 7.77 -10.68 -21.53
CA THR A 172 8.33 -9.50 -20.88
C THR A 172 8.76 -9.75 -19.44
N VAL A 173 8.20 -10.76 -18.77
CA VAL A 173 8.58 -11.15 -17.41
C VAL A 173 10.01 -11.71 -17.37
N THR A 174 10.31 -12.67 -18.24
CA THR A 174 11.65 -13.29 -18.36
C THR A 174 12.74 -12.26 -18.66
N ARG A 175 12.40 -11.20 -19.41
CA ARG A 175 13.33 -10.13 -19.79
C ARG A 175 13.53 -9.10 -18.67
N LEU A 176 12.50 -8.85 -17.87
CA LEU A 176 12.63 -8.00 -16.68
C LEU A 176 13.50 -8.69 -15.62
N ASP A 177 13.36 -10.00 -15.42
CA ASP A 177 14.19 -10.75 -14.47
C ASP A 177 15.68 -10.58 -14.74
N VAL A 178 16.11 -10.54 -16.01
CA VAL A 178 17.50 -10.27 -16.39
C VAL A 178 17.96 -8.88 -15.96
N ILE A 179 17.11 -7.86 -16.13
CA ILE A 179 17.43 -6.50 -15.69
C ILE A 179 17.54 -6.46 -14.17
N ILE A 180 16.64 -7.14 -13.46
CA ILE A 180 16.69 -7.23 -12.00
C ILE A 180 17.95 -7.96 -11.54
N ASP A 181 18.35 -9.06 -12.20
CA ASP A 181 19.60 -9.77 -11.93
C ASP A 181 20.81 -8.84 -12.10
N CYS A 182 20.86 -8.09 -13.20
CA CYS A 182 21.91 -7.11 -13.48
C CYS A 182 22.00 -6.03 -12.41
N VAL A 183 20.86 -5.40 -12.09
CA VAL A 183 20.78 -4.32 -11.11
C VAL A 183 21.08 -4.86 -9.70
N CYS A 184 20.68 -6.10 -9.37
CA CYS A 184 21.02 -6.76 -8.10
C CYS A 184 22.43 -7.37 -8.02
N SER A 185 23.25 -7.26 -9.08
CA SER A 185 24.55 -7.93 -9.16
C SER A 185 25.61 -7.28 -8.27
N SER A 186 26.62 -8.06 -7.88
CA SER A 186 27.80 -7.55 -7.18
C SER A 186 28.51 -6.46 -7.99
N THR A 187 28.50 -6.55 -9.31
CA THR A 187 29.11 -5.54 -10.18
C THR A 187 28.31 -4.25 -10.24
N PHE A 188 26.97 -4.29 -10.28
CA PHE A 188 26.20 -3.06 -10.11
C PHE A 188 26.61 -2.35 -8.83
N ILE A 189 26.65 -3.07 -7.70
CA ILE A 189 27.03 -2.51 -6.40
C ILE A 189 28.47 -1.99 -6.43
N ASN A 190 29.41 -2.75 -6.99
CA ASN A 190 30.82 -2.36 -7.06
C ASN A 190 31.05 -1.17 -8.00
N THR A 191 30.39 -1.12 -9.16
CA THR A 191 30.45 -0.01 -10.12
C THR A 191 29.81 1.24 -9.53
N PHE A 192 28.70 1.09 -8.81
CA PHE A 192 28.08 2.17 -8.05
C PHE A 192 29.06 2.68 -6.97
N ARG A 193 29.67 1.77 -6.19
CA ARG A 193 30.67 2.07 -5.15
C ARG A 193 31.96 2.68 -5.69
N SER A 194 32.40 2.29 -6.88
CA SER A 194 33.64 2.75 -7.50
C SER A 194 33.52 4.09 -8.20
N LEU A 195 32.36 4.75 -8.18
CA LEU A 195 32.21 6.10 -8.69
C LEU A 195 33.16 7.04 -7.93
N HIS A 196 34.24 7.43 -8.61
CA HIS A 196 35.25 8.29 -8.00
C HIS A 196 34.68 9.69 -7.79
N SER A 197 35.01 10.28 -6.64
CA SER A 197 34.67 11.68 -6.34
C SER A 197 35.18 12.68 -7.36
N ASN A 198 36.06 12.27 -8.29
CA ASN A 198 36.73 13.13 -9.28
C ASN A 198 36.25 12.89 -10.73
N GLU A 199 35.42 11.89 -11.04
CA GLU A 199 34.94 11.65 -12.42
C GLU A 199 33.83 12.63 -12.82
N ASP A 200 34.01 13.30 -13.96
CA ASP A 200 33.05 14.30 -14.48
C ASP A 200 32.04 13.69 -15.46
N ASN A 201 32.33 12.51 -16.04
CA ASN A 201 31.45 11.80 -16.95
C ASN A 201 31.48 10.29 -16.68
N LEU A 202 30.34 9.63 -16.89
CA LEU A 202 30.25 8.17 -16.88
C LEU A 202 30.80 7.60 -18.19
N THR A 203 31.47 6.45 -18.12
CA THR A 203 31.76 5.61 -19.29
C THR A 203 30.47 5.04 -19.88
N GLU A 204 30.51 4.56 -21.13
CA GLU A 204 29.36 3.90 -21.78
C GLU A 204 28.83 2.71 -20.94
N ASN A 205 29.74 1.91 -20.38
CA ASN A 205 29.40 0.79 -19.49
C ASN A 205 28.76 1.22 -18.16
N GLN A 206 29.28 2.27 -17.52
CA GLN A 206 28.69 2.82 -16.29
C GLN A 206 27.31 3.43 -16.57
N THR A 207 27.15 4.14 -17.70
CA THR A 207 25.88 4.72 -18.11
C THR A 207 24.84 3.61 -18.32
N LEU A 208 25.19 2.56 -19.04
CA LEU A 208 24.30 1.44 -19.26
C LEU A 208 23.84 0.78 -17.95
N LEU A 209 24.80 0.48 -17.05
CA LEU A 209 24.51 -0.26 -15.84
C LEU A 209 23.75 0.59 -14.81
N LEU A 210 24.19 1.82 -14.59
CA LEU A 210 23.69 2.70 -13.52
C LEU A 210 22.50 3.56 -13.96
N ILE A 211 22.33 3.80 -15.26
CA ILE A 211 21.27 4.65 -15.82
C ILE A 211 20.29 3.82 -16.63
N ASP A 212 20.72 3.15 -17.70
CA ASP A 212 19.80 2.55 -18.65
C ASP A 212 19.09 1.31 -18.08
N CYS A 213 19.81 0.40 -17.42
CA CYS A 213 19.21 -0.77 -16.76
C CYS A 213 18.19 -0.35 -15.69
N VAL A 214 18.57 0.61 -14.84
CA VAL A 214 17.70 1.19 -13.81
C VAL A 214 16.46 1.83 -14.43
N THR A 215 16.62 2.54 -15.56
CA THR A 215 15.53 3.20 -16.28
C THR A 215 14.52 2.21 -16.84
N ASN A 216 14.99 1.07 -17.37
CA ASN A 216 14.11 0.06 -17.91
C ASN A 216 13.24 -0.61 -16.82
N VAL A 217 13.69 -0.66 -15.56
CA VAL A 217 12.89 -1.22 -14.45
C VAL A 217 11.60 -0.41 -14.24
N TYR A 218 11.69 0.92 -14.18
CA TYR A 218 10.53 1.76 -13.85
C TYR A 218 9.76 2.29 -15.07
N GLN A 219 10.28 2.15 -16.30
CA GLN A 219 9.54 2.49 -17.53
C GLN A 219 8.51 1.43 -17.94
N TYR A 220 8.41 0.32 -17.20
CA TYR A 220 7.46 -0.75 -17.47
C TYR A 220 6.03 -0.35 -17.04
N ASN A 221 5.14 -0.14 -18.03
CA ASN A 221 3.85 0.52 -17.84
C ASN A 221 2.62 -0.41 -17.72
N ASN A 222 2.77 -1.74 -17.80
CA ASN A 222 1.61 -2.65 -17.82
C ASN A 222 1.17 -3.10 -16.42
N LEU A 223 0.43 -2.23 -15.72
CA LEU A 223 0.13 -2.27 -14.28
C LEU A 223 -0.67 -3.49 -13.76
N ASP A 224 -1.41 -4.21 -14.61
CA ASP A 224 -2.27 -5.33 -14.15
C ASP A 224 -1.51 -6.65 -13.99
N THR A 225 -0.41 -6.85 -14.72
CA THR A 225 0.51 -8.01 -14.54
C THR A 225 1.58 -7.74 -13.47
N VAL A 226 1.64 -6.51 -12.95
CA VAL A 226 2.80 -5.94 -12.27
C VAL A 226 2.77 -6.09 -10.75
N THR A 227 1.63 -6.31 -10.10
CA THR A 227 1.62 -6.37 -8.61
C THR A 227 2.45 -7.53 -8.06
N TYR A 228 2.34 -8.74 -8.63
CA TYR A 228 3.18 -9.88 -8.23
C TYR A 228 4.66 -9.64 -8.58
N LEU A 229 4.91 -9.06 -9.76
CA LEU A 229 6.25 -8.77 -10.23
C LEU A 229 6.93 -7.68 -9.40
N MET A 230 6.21 -6.63 -8.98
CA MET A 230 6.71 -5.57 -8.10
C MET A 230 7.15 -6.11 -6.76
N LYS A 231 6.38 -7.02 -6.14
CA LYS A 231 6.79 -7.67 -4.89
C LYS A 231 8.05 -8.49 -5.09
N SER A 232 8.11 -9.28 -6.16
CA SER A 232 9.31 -10.04 -6.51
C SER A 232 10.53 -9.13 -6.69
N ILE A 233 10.38 -8.03 -7.43
CA ILE A 233 11.44 -7.03 -7.61
C ILE A 233 11.85 -6.42 -6.27
N ALA A 234 10.88 -5.94 -5.49
CA ALA A 234 11.12 -5.26 -4.23
C ALA A 234 11.87 -6.15 -3.23
N SER A 235 11.47 -7.42 -3.09
CA SER A 235 12.14 -8.39 -2.19
C SER A 235 13.62 -8.60 -2.52
N ARG A 236 13.99 -8.47 -3.80
CA ARG A 236 15.37 -8.66 -4.27
C ARG A 236 16.19 -7.37 -4.16
N MET A 237 15.52 -6.22 -4.31
CA MET A 237 16.16 -4.91 -4.41
C MET A 237 16.20 -4.15 -3.09
N LEU A 238 15.08 -3.93 -2.41
CA LEU A 238 15.01 -3.04 -1.25
C LEU A 238 16.06 -3.35 -0.16
N PRO A 239 16.30 -4.61 0.25
CA PRO A 239 17.30 -4.92 1.28
C PRO A 239 18.73 -4.53 0.90
N LYS A 240 19.10 -4.70 -0.37
CA LYS A 240 20.43 -4.36 -0.88
C LYS A 240 20.60 -2.84 -1.02
N TYR A 241 19.52 -2.15 -1.37
CA TYR A 241 19.55 -0.75 -1.80
C TYR A 241 19.43 0.19 -0.60
N ALA A 242 18.76 -0.24 0.47
CA ALA A 242 18.62 0.50 1.72
C ALA A 242 19.98 0.91 2.30
N GLN A 243 20.95 -0.03 2.30
CA GLN A 243 22.31 0.23 2.78
C GLN A 243 23.13 1.06 1.79
N LEU A 244 22.99 0.78 0.48
CA LEU A 244 23.76 1.43 -0.57
C LEU A 244 23.47 2.94 -0.65
N LEU A 245 22.22 3.37 -0.45
CA LEU A 245 21.87 4.78 -0.46
C LEU A 245 22.61 5.56 0.62
N HIS A 246 22.71 5.00 1.83
CA HIS A 246 23.39 5.65 2.95
C HIS A 246 24.88 5.90 2.69
N GLU A 247 25.56 5.01 1.94
CA GLU A 247 26.98 5.16 1.59
C GLU A 247 27.26 6.38 0.68
N PHE A 248 26.26 6.86 -0.07
CA PHE A 248 26.43 7.83 -1.16
C PHE A 248 25.84 9.22 -0.92
N VAL A 249 25.21 9.43 0.23
CA VAL A 249 24.55 10.69 0.58
C VAL A 249 25.44 11.55 1.50
N PRO A 250 25.56 12.87 1.27
CA PRO A 250 24.97 13.66 0.17
C PRO A 250 25.81 13.65 -1.12
N PRO A 251 25.18 13.80 -2.31
CA PRO A 251 25.91 13.84 -3.56
C PRO A 251 26.66 15.16 -3.76
N ARG A 252 27.92 15.08 -4.19
CA ARG A 252 28.78 16.26 -4.36
C ARG A 252 29.08 16.64 -5.82
N LYS A 253 28.63 15.84 -6.79
CA LYS A 253 28.93 16.02 -8.23
C LYS A 253 27.72 15.77 -9.14
N PRO A 254 27.66 16.40 -10.34
CA PRO A 254 26.58 16.20 -11.31
C PRO A 254 26.37 14.73 -11.72
N THR A 255 27.45 13.98 -11.93
CA THR A 255 27.40 12.54 -12.25
C THR A 255 26.71 11.74 -11.15
N HIS A 256 27.06 12.00 -9.89
CA HIS A 256 26.44 11.33 -8.74
C HIS A 256 24.97 11.74 -8.58
N ILE A 257 24.64 13.01 -8.82
CA ILE A 257 23.26 13.51 -8.80
C ILE A 257 22.43 12.78 -9.85
N ASN A 258 22.96 12.59 -11.06
CA ASN A 258 22.26 11.87 -12.13
C ASN A 258 22.07 10.38 -11.78
N VAL A 259 23.11 9.70 -11.30
CA VAL A 259 23.01 8.29 -10.87
C VAL A 259 21.97 8.14 -9.75
N LEU A 260 22.03 8.99 -8.71
CA LEU A 260 21.05 8.97 -7.62
C LEU A 260 19.64 9.33 -8.09
N HIS A 261 19.49 10.21 -9.08
CA HIS A 261 18.19 10.54 -9.67
C HIS A 261 17.51 9.28 -10.22
N HIS A 262 18.20 8.52 -11.07
CA HIS A 262 17.66 7.29 -11.66
C HIS A 262 17.42 6.21 -10.59
N PHE A 263 18.35 6.06 -9.67
CA PHE A 263 18.26 5.13 -8.55
C PHE A 263 17.03 5.38 -7.67
N LEU A 264 16.81 6.63 -7.25
CA LEU A 264 15.67 7.01 -6.42
C LEU A 264 14.36 6.97 -7.18
N LYS A 265 14.36 7.21 -8.50
CA LYS A 265 13.16 7.04 -9.34
C LYS A 265 12.67 5.59 -9.34
N MET A 266 13.60 4.64 -9.38
CA MET A 266 13.30 3.23 -9.31
C MET A 266 12.78 2.83 -7.92
N LEU A 267 13.42 3.30 -6.84
CA LEU A 267 12.93 3.05 -5.47
C LEU A 267 11.55 3.67 -5.24
N GLN A 268 11.33 4.89 -5.74
CA GLN A 268 10.02 5.54 -5.76
C GLN A 268 8.99 4.67 -6.48
N PHE A 269 9.32 4.12 -7.66
CA PHE A 269 8.42 3.26 -8.41
C PHE A 269 7.96 2.04 -7.60
N LEU A 270 8.88 1.40 -6.87
CA LEU A 270 8.57 0.27 -5.97
C LEU A 270 7.69 0.72 -4.79
N ALA A 271 7.95 1.91 -4.23
CA ALA A 271 7.21 2.46 -3.11
C ALA A 271 5.81 2.98 -3.47
N ILE A 272 5.38 3.01 -4.74
CA ILE A 272 4.01 3.38 -5.12
C ILE A 272 3.00 2.33 -4.66
N ASP A 273 3.40 1.06 -4.63
CA ASP A 273 2.54 -0.06 -4.26
C ASP A 273 2.37 -0.17 -2.73
N ASN A 274 1.14 -0.35 -2.26
CA ASN A 274 0.87 -0.36 -0.82
C ASN A 274 1.38 -1.61 -0.13
N ASP A 275 1.22 -2.76 -0.76
CA ASP A 275 1.67 -4.02 -0.18
C ASP A 275 3.19 -4.04 -0.07
N THR A 276 3.89 -3.53 -1.08
CA THR A 276 5.35 -3.40 -1.07
C THR A 276 5.83 -2.50 0.07
N ARG A 277 5.19 -1.34 0.29
CA ARG A 277 5.55 -0.46 1.41
C ARG A 277 5.36 -1.15 2.77
N HIS A 278 4.26 -1.86 2.94
CA HIS A 278 3.92 -2.53 4.18
C HIS A 278 4.85 -3.72 4.47
N GLU A 279 5.09 -4.57 3.46
CA GLU A 279 5.93 -5.77 3.58
C GLU A 279 7.40 -5.44 3.85
N PHE A 280 7.92 -4.35 3.25
CA PHE A 280 9.32 -3.92 3.37
C PHE A 280 9.47 -2.64 4.20
N ALA A 281 8.61 -2.44 5.20
CA ALA A 281 8.64 -1.25 6.06
C ALA A 281 10.01 -1.04 6.72
N ASP A 282 10.65 -2.11 7.19
CA ASP A 282 11.99 -2.03 7.82
C ASP A 282 13.06 -1.53 6.83
N ASP A 283 13.05 -2.00 5.58
CA ASP A 283 14.00 -1.55 4.56
C ASP A 283 13.76 -0.06 4.21
N HIS A 284 12.50 0.35 4.13
CA HIS A 284 12.12 1.76 3.96
C HIS A 284 12.57 2.62 5.15
N ALA A 285 12.46 2.11 6.38
CA ALA A 285 12.88 2.81 7.59
C ALA A 285 14.37 3.15 7.57
N LEU A 286 15.22 2.23 7.08
CA LEU A 286 16.67 2.44 6.94
C LEU A 286 17.03 3.59 5.98
N MET A 287 16.18 3.90 5.01
CA MET A 287 16.43 4.95 4.02
C MET A 287 15.98 6.34 4.47
N ILE A 288 15.14 6.47 5.51
CA ILE A 288 14.55 7.76 5.92
C ILE A 288 15.63 8.81 6.19
N ASP A 289 16.68 8.45 6.93
CA ASP A 289 17.74 9.40 7.28
C ASP A 289 18.56 9.83 6.06
N SER A 290 18.81 8.91 5.12
CA SER A 290 19.49 9.24 3.86
C SER A 290 18.63 10.14 2.97
N LEU A 291 17.31 9.89 2.87
CA LEU A 291 16.40 10.75 2.12
C LEU A 291 16.34 12.16 2.74
N LEU A 292 16.26 12.25 4.07
CA LEU A 292 16.29 13.54 4.76
C LEU A 292 17.63 14.25 4.57
N ALA A 293 18.75 13.53 4.61
CA ALA A 293 20.06 14.12 4.37
C ALA A 293 20.20 14.68 2.94
N ILE A 294 19.62 14.03 1.92
CA ILE A 294 19.53 14.59 0.56
C ILE A 294 18.68 15.87 0.57
N LEU A 295 17.49 15.83 1.17
CA LEU A 295 16.58 16.97 1.19
C LEU A 295 17.09 18.13 2.05
N GLN A 296 17.95 17.89 3.03
CA GLN A 296 18.49 18.91 3.93
C GLN A 296 19.88 19.40 3.52
N ASP A 297 20.49 18.82 2.48
CA ASP A 297 21.81 19.22 2.00
C ASP A 297 21.82 20.67 1.51
N ASP A 298 22.76 21.47 2.02
CA ASP A 298 22.82 22.91 1.74
C ASP A 298 23.07 23.19 0.25
N PHE A 299 23.91 22.39 -0.42
CA PHE A 299 24.21 22.57 -1.84
C PHE A 299 22.99 22.29 -2.72
N LEU A 300 22.27 21.20 -2.45
CA LEU A 300 21.04 20.88 -3.18
C LEU A 300 19.93 21.89 -2.90
N GLN A 301 19.87 22.42 -1.67
CA GLN A 301 18.89 23.42 -1.28
C GLN A 301 19.12 24.79 -1.93
N GLU A 302 20.37 25.22 -2.10
CA GLU A 302 20.70 26.44 -2.86
C GLU A 302 20.32 26.30 -4.34
N LYS A 303 20.43 25.07 -4.87
CA LYS A 303 20.15 24.72 -6.26
C LYS A 303 18.78 24.07 -6.46
N ILE A 304 17.83 24.29 -5.57
CA ILE A 304 16.47 23.70 -5.63
C ILE A 304 15.68 24.07 -6.90
N ASN A 305 16.18 25.04 -7.66
CA ASN A 305 15.56 25.56 -8.88
C ASN A 305 16.37 25.27 -10.15
N ASP A 306 17.53 24.62 -10.02
CA ASP A 306 18.42 24.31 -11.13
C ASP A 306 17.94 23.03 -11.84
N SER A 307 17.99 23.00 -13.17
CA SER A 307 17.54 21.84 -13.97
C SER A 307 18.21 20.53 -13.56
N ASP A 308 19.48 20.60 -13.18
CA ASP A 308 20.35 19.44 -13.01
C ASP A 308 20.10 18.72 -11.67
N THR A 309 19.56 19.44 -10.67
CA THR A 309 19.27 18.95 -9.31
C THR A 309 17.79 18.67 -9.11
N ASN A 310 16.90 19.36 -9.85
CA ASN A 310 15.45 19.22 -9.71
C ASN A 310 14.96 17.78 -9.80
N GLY A 311 15.49 16.99 -10.74
CA GLY A 311 15.09 15.59 -10.89
C GLY A 311 15.38 14.75 -9.65
N LEU A 312 16.53 14.97 -8.99
CA LEU A 312 16.88 14.25 -7.76
C LEU A 312 15.93 14.65 -6.62
N ILE A 313 15.69 15.95 -6.43
CA ILE A 313 14.81 16.47 -5.38
C ILE A 313 13.37 16.02 -5.61
N ASP A 314 12.87 16.02 -6.85
CA ASP A 314 11.54 15.56 -7.21
C ASP A 314 11.32 14.09 -6.85
N ASN A 315 12.28 13.22 -7.20
CA ASN A 315 12.17 11.79 -6.88
C ASN A 315 12.31 11.55 -5.37
N THR A 316 13.22 12.27 -4.70
CA THR A 316 13.43 12.14 -3.25
C THR A 316 12.18 12.58 -2.48
N THR A 317 11.59 13.72 -2.82
CA THR A 317 10.34 14.20 -2.20
C THR A 317 9.16 13.29 -2.51
N SER A 318 9.07 12.77 -3.74
CA SER A 318 8.03 11.80 -4.11
C SER A 318 8.13 10.51 -3.30
N TYR A 319 9.34 9.95 -3.19
CA TYR A 319 9.58 8.74 -2.41
C TYR A 319 9.30 8.97 -0.92
N PHE A 320 9.79 10.09 -0.38
CA PHE A 320 9.54 10.47 1.01
C PHE A 320 8.04 10.61 1.30
N PHE A 321 7.27 11.20 0.38
CA PHE A 321 5.82 11.23 0.50
C PHE A 321 5.22 9.81 0.54
N PHE A 322 5.61 8.91 -0.35
CA PHE A 322 5.02 7.56 -0.37
C PHE A 322 5.23 6.79 0.94
N ILE A 323 6.41 6.87 1.54
CA ILE A 323 6.66 6.21 2.83
C ILE A 323 5.91 6.86 4.00
N THR A 324 5.47 8.12 3.89
CA THR A 324 4.60 8.75 4.91
C THR A 324 3.18 8.18 4.92
N LEU A 325 2.77 7.47 3.86
CA LEU A 325 1.48 6.79 3.80
C LEU A 325 1.47 5.46 4.58
N GLU A 326 2.64 4.93 4.94
CA GLU A 326 2.78 3.69 5.70
C GLU A 326 2.53 3.92 7.20
N SER A 327 1.62 3.14 7.80
CA SER A 327 1.18 3.35 9.18
C SER A 327 2.30 3.20 10.19
N ASP A 328 3.23 2.29 9.92
CA ASP A 328 4.28 1.91 10.84
C ASP A 328 5.48 2.87 10.77
N LEU A 329 5.67 3.52 9.62
CA LEU A 329 6.74 4.49 9.39
C LEU A 329 6.35 5.91 9.76
N LEU A 330 5.06 6.26 9.69
CA LEU A 330 4.60 7.60 9.99
C LEU A 330 5.00 8.10 11.41
N PRO A 331 4.87 7.31 12.50
CA PRO A 331 5.36 7.70 13.82
C PRO A 331 6.86 8.00 13.81
N LEU A 332 7.65 7.13 13.17
CA LEU A 332 9.10 7.30 13.05
C LEU A 332 9.44 8.62 12.33
N ILE A 333 8.80 8.90 11.19
CA ILE A 333 9.00 10.14 10.43
C ILE A 333 8.63 11.37 11.27
N LYS A 334 7.52 11.33 12.03
CA LYS A 334 7.11 12.42 12.91
C LYS A 334 8.10 12.72 14.03
N THR A 335 8.89 11.73 14.48
CA THR A 335 9.95 11.95 15.47
C THR A 335 11.22 12.58 14.90
N LYS A 336 11.42 12.56 13.58
CA LYS A 336 12.64 13.10 12.96
C LYS A 336 12.65 14.64 13.04
N PRO A 337 13.77 15.25 13.45
CA PRO A 337 13.85 16.70 13.60
C PRO A 337 13.79 17.41 12.24
N ASN A 338 13.21 18.61 12.23
CA ASN A 338 13.21 19.53 11.08
C ASN A 338 12.52 19.02 9.80
N VAL A 339 11.80 17.90 9.80
CA VAL A 339 11.08 17.41 8.60
C VAL A 339 10.08 18.45 8.11
N ALA A 340 9.23 18.98 9.00
CA ALA A 340 8.25 20.01 8.64
C ALA A 340 8.93 21.29 8.10
N LYS A 341 10.02 21.73 8.73
CA LYS A 341 10.79 22.92 8.29
C LYS A 341 11.42 22.70 6.91
N CYS A 342 11.98 21.52 6.66
CA CYS A 342 12.55 21.14 5.37
C CYS A 342 11.46 21.14 4.28
N MET A 343 10.35 20.44 4.52
CA MET A 343 9.23 20.40 3.58
C MET A 343 8.64 21.78 3.31
N LEU A 344 8.54 22.64 4.32
CA LEU A 344 8.09 24.03 4.13
C LEU A 344 9.02 24.80 3.18
N LYS A 345 10.35 24.67 3.31
CA LYS A 345 11.30 25.31 2.38
C LYS A 345 11.10 24.82 0.95
N LEU A 346 10.86 23.51 0.78
CA LEU A 346 10.62 22.88 -0.52
C LEU A 346 9.33 23.37 -1.22
N THR A 347 8.36 23.93 -0.48
CA THR A 347 7.16 24.54 -1.08
C THR A 347 7.47 25.77 -1.95
N THR A 348 8.66 26.36 -1.81
CA THR A 348 9.11 27.52 -2.61
C THR A 348 9.86 27.13 -3.89
N ALA A 349 10.07 25.83 -4.15
CA ALA A 349 10.74 25.33 -5.35
C ALA A 349 9.97 25.70 -6.62
N LYS A 350 10.64 25.88 -7.76
CA LYS A 350 9.99 26.07 -9.07
C LYS A 350 9.32 24.79 -9.59
N SER A 351 9.78 23.61 -9.15
CA SER A 351 9.21 22.34 -9.57
C SER A 351 7.86 22.10 -8.91
N ASP A 352 6.82 22.02 -9.74
CA ASP A 352 5.47 21.66 -9.31
C ASP A 352 5.42 20.27 -8.63
N VAL A 353 6.30 19.34 -9.01
CA VAL A 353 6.36 18.00 -8.41
C VAL A 353 6.90 18.07 -6.98
N THR A 354 8.01 18.79 -6.77
CA THR A 354 8.55 19.07 -5.44
C THR A 354 7.53 19.77 -4.56
N GLN A 355 6.89 20.83 -5.05
CA GLN A 355 5.87 21.57 -4.28
C GLN A 355 4.71 20.65 -3.86
N LEU A 356 4.17 19.87 -4.79
CA LEU A 356 3.06 18.95 -4.52
C LEU A 356 3.42 17.97 -3.41
N ASN A 357 4.57 17.29 -3.52
CA ASN A 357 4.95 16.27 -2.54
C ASN A 357 5.34 16.87 -1.20
N ALA A 358 5.88 18.08 -1.17
CA ALA A 358 6.09 18.84 0.05
C ALA A 358 4.76 19.12 0.77
N TYR A 359 3.75 19.68 0.07
CA TYR A 359 2.43 19.92 0.65
C TYR A 359 1.73 18.64 1.10
N ARG A 360 1.82 17.55 0.33
CA ARG A 360 1.26 16.25 0.72
C ARG A 360 1.90 15.71 1.99
N THR A 361 3.23 15.82 2.10
CA THR A 361 3.96 15.39 3.29
C THR A 361 3.56 16.23 4.50
N LEU A 362 3.52 17.56 4.36
CA LEU A 362 3.08 18.48 5.41
C LEU A 362 1.65 18.14 5.89
N ALA A 363 0.73 17.86 4.97
CA ALA A 363 -0.66 17.50 5.27
C ALA A 363 -0.80 16.21 6.11
N ILE A 364 0.19 15.31 6.04
CA ILE A 364 0.20 14.03 6.77
C ILE A 364 0.91 14.18 8.12
N ILE A 365 2.03 14.92 8.16
CA ILE A 365 2.86 14.99 9.36
C ILE A 365 2.41 16.06 10.35
N MET A 366 1.81 17.15 9.88
CA MET A 366 1.41 18.28 10.71
C MET A 366 0.00 18.13 11.27
N THR A 367 -0.24 18.79 12.39
CA THR A 367 -1.59 19.04 12.90
C THR A 367 -2.31 20.10 12.08
N GLU A 368 -3.63 20.15 12.19
CA GLU A 368 -4.42 21.17 11.50
C GLU A 368 -4.07 22.59 11.93
N ASP A 369 -3.78 22.81 13.22
CA ASP A 369 -3.41 24.14 13.74
C ASP A 369 -2.04 24.59 13.22
N GLU A 370 -1.08 23.69 13.13
CA GLU A 370 0.21 23.97 12.51
C GLU A 370 0.03 24.28 11.02
N LEU A 371 -0.82 23.51 10.33
CA LEU A 371 -1.11 23.73 8.90
C LEU A 371 -1.82 25.08 8.68
N LYS A 372 -2.78 25.46 9.54
CA LYS A 372 -3.44 26.79 9.55
C LYS A 372 -2.46 27.94 9.61
N SER A 373 -1.43 27.80 10.45
CA SER A 373 -0.44 28.85 10.64
C SER A 373 0.57 28.99 9.50
N LEU A 374 0.73 27.95 8.68
CA LEU A 374 1.79 27.84 7.67
C LEU A 374 1.28 27.82 6.23
N ALA A 375 -0.01 27.57 6.01
CA ALA A 375 -0.58 27.44 4.68
C ALA A 375 -0.69 28.78 3.95
N GLU A 376 -0.34 28.77 2.67
CA GLU A 376 -0.84 29.73 1.67
C GLU A 376 -1.94 28.99 0.88
N PRO A 377 -3.21 29.01 1.32
CA PRO A 377 -4.26 28.10 0.84
C PRO A 377 -4.49 28.19 -0.67
N GLU A 378 -4.34 29.38 -1.24
CA GLU A 378 -4.44 29.65 -2.67
C GLU A 378 -3.34 28.92 -3.46
N LYS A 379 -2.09 28.95 -2.99
CA LYS A 379 -0.96 28.27 -3.67
C LYS A 379 -1.12 26.76 -3.62
N ILE A 380 -1.46 26.21 -2.45
CA ILE A 380 -1.73 24.78 -2.27
C ILE A 380 -2.81 24.31 -3.26
N THR A 381 -3.93 25.03 -3.28
CA THR A 381 -5.07 24.74 -4.16
C THR A 381 -4.64 24.77 -5.63
N THR A 382 -3.91 25.80 -6.04
CA THR A 382 -3.44 25.98 -7.42
C THR A 382 -2.55 24.82 -7.87
N VAL A 383 -1.60 24.39 -7.04
CA VAL A 383 -0.71 23.26 -7.32
C VAL A 383 -1.51 21.96 -7.45
N PHE A 384 -2.41 21.67 -6.52
CA PHE A 384 -3.23 20.45 -6.55
C PHE A 384 -4.15 20.40 -7.77
N ILE A 385 -4.83 21.50 -8.11
CA ILE A 385 -5.71 21.58 -9.28
C ILE A 385 -4.93 21.32 -10.56
N ARG A 386 -3.73 21.89 -10.71
CA ARG A 386 -2.89 21.69 -11.90
C ARG A 386 -2.50 20.22 -12.07
N HIS A 387 -2.07 19.55 -11.00
CA HIS A 387 -1.70 18.13 -11.03
C HIS A 387 -2.91 17.21 -11.22
N LEU A 388 -4.06 17.55 -10.64
CA LEU A 388 -5.32 16.84 -10.89
C LEU A 388 -5.70 16.93 -12.37
N ASN A 389 -5.69 18.14 -12.93
CA ASN A 389 -6.01 18.36 -14.34
C ASN A 389 -5.10 17.54 -15.27
N TYR A 390 -3.78 17.59 -15.02
CA TYR A 390 -2.81 16.80 -15.78
C TYR A 390 -3.05 15.29 -15.64
N SER A 391 -3.29 14.80 -14.43
CA SER A 391 -3.47 13.36 -14.19
C SER A 391 -4.80 12.82 -14.73
N ILE A 392 -5.83 13.67 -14.81
CA ILE A 392 -7.15 13.32 -15.37
C ILE A 392 -7.09 13.12 -16.88
N ASP A 393 -6.24 13.87 -17.58
CA ASP A 393 -6.15 13.79 -19.04
C ASP A 393 -5.17 12.69 -19.51
N VAL A 394 -4.34 12.12 -18.61
CA VAL A 394 -3.38 11.05 -18.90
C VAL A 394 -3.81 9.73 -18.23
N ILE A 395 -4.50 8.87 -18.98
CA ILE A 395 -5.09 7.58 -18.51
C ILE A 395 -4.07 6.67 -17.80
N GLN A 396 -2.81 6.69 -18.21
CA GLN A 396 -1.73 5.86 -17.65
C GLN A 396 -1.34 6.23 -16.19
N GLN A 397 -1.83 7.35 -15.64
CA GLN A 397 -1.47 7.81 -14.30
C GLN A 397 -2.52 7.51 -13.21
N ARG A 398 -3.34 6.47 -13.39
CA ARG A 398 -4.43 6.09 -12.45
C ARG A 398 -4.00 6.05 -10.97
N ARG A 399 -2.90 5.37 -10.63
CA ARG A 399 -2.40 5.31 -9.23
C ARG A 399 -1.99 6.69 -8.70
N ARG A 400 -1.43 7.55 -9.55
CA ARG A 400 -1.08 8.94 -9.18
C ARG A 400 -2.34 9.76 -8.89
N LEU A 401 -3.39 9.58 -9.69
CA LEU A 401 -4.69 10.21 -9.49
C LEU A 401 -5.34 9.75 -8.18
N GLU A 402 -5.36 8.44 -7.91
CA GLU A 402 -5.88 7.90 -6.64
C GLU A 402 -5.16 8.49 -5.42
N ASN A 403 -3.83 8.58 -5.46
CA ASN A 403 -3.03 9.22 -4.42
C ASN A 403 -3.27 10.74 -4.32
N LEU A 404 -3.49 11.45 -5.43
CA LEU A 404 -3.88 12.87 -5.44
C LEU A 404 -5.21 13.07 -4.71
N LEU A 405 -6.22 12.27 -5.03
CA LEU A 405 -7.55 12.35 -4.41
C LEU A 405 -7.48 12.01 -2.91
N LEU A 406 -6.70 10.98 -2.54
CA LEU A 406 -6.50 10.62 -1.14
C LEU A 406 -5.91 11.78 -0.32
N CYS A 407 -4.84 12.41 -0.82
CA CYS A 407 -4.22 13.54 -0.12
C CYS A 407 -5.12 14.77 -0.08
N LEU A 408 -5.80 15.05 -1.19
CA LEU A 408 -6.71 16.19 -1.26
C LEU A 408 -7.80 16.06 -0.21
N LYS A 409 -8.29 14.84 0.07
CA LYS A 409 -9.32 14.59 1.10
C LYS A 409 -8.89 15.08 2.48
N SER A 410 -7.62 14.88 2.84
CA SER A 410 -7.05 15.36 4.10
C SER A 410 -6.87 16.88 4.11
N LEU A 411 -6.50 17.47 2.97
CA LEU A 411 -6.27 18.92 2.84
C LEU A 411 -7.56 19.74 2.87
N VAL A 412 -8.62 19.29 2.19
CA VAL A 412 -9.91 20.00 2.15
C VAL A 412 -10.69 19.93 3.47
N GLN A 413 -10.18 19.21 4.47
CA GLN A 413 -10.68 19.34 5.85
C GLN A 413 -10.37 20.72 6.42
N HIS A 414 -9.30 21.35 5.93
CA HIS A 414 -8.95 22.70 6.29
C HIS A 414 -9.86 23.71 5.56
N GLU A 415 -10.68 24.42 6.32
CA GLU A 415 -11.73 25.32 5.80
C GLU A 415 -11.21 26.31 4.74
N GLN A 416 -10.08 26.99 4.99
CA GLN A 416 -9.53 27.93 4.00
C GLN A 416 -9.09 27.26 2.70
N ILE A 417 -8.54 26.04 2.74
CA ILE A 417 -8.15 25.30 1.53
C ILE A 417 -9.40 24.84 0.79
N ARG A 418 -10.41 24.37 1.53
CA ARG A 418 -11.73 24.02 0.98
C ARG A 418 -12.38 25.20 0.28
N ASP A 419 -12.32 26.39 0.89
CA ASP A 419 -12.88 27.62 0.34
C ASP A 419 -12.15 28.04 -0.94
N GLU A 420 -10.82 28.06 -0.95
CA GLU A 420 -10.05 28.37 -2.15
C GLU A 420 -10.28 27.35 -3.26
N PHE A 421 -10.38 26.06 -2.92
CA PHE A 421 -10.70 25.01 -3.88
C PHE A 421 -12.10 25.20 -4.49
N ALA A 422 -13.09 25.59 -3.68
CA ALA A 422 -14.44 25.91 -4.15
C ALA A 422 -14.48 27.17 -5.04
N LYS A 423 -13.69 28.20 -4.72
CA LYS A 423 -13.62 29.47 -5.49
C LYS A 423 -12.86 29.36 -6.80
N SER A 424 -11.91 28.43 -6.91
CA SER A 424 -11.00 28.27 -8.06
C SER A 424 -11.67 28.10 -9.45
N GLY A 425 -12.98 27.83 -9.50
CA GLY A 425 -13.76 27.61 -10.72
C GLY A 425 -13.47 26.28 -11.43
N SER A 426 -12.32 25.65 -11.18
CA SER A 426 -11.86 24.42 -11.84
C SER A 426 -11.81 23.21 -10.91
N GLY A 427 -11.63 23.40 -9.59
CA GLY A 427 -11.54 22.30 -8.62
C GLY A 427 -12.76 21.37 -8.63
N LEU A 428 -13.97 21.92 -8.42
CA LEU A 428 -15.22 21.12 -8.41
C LEU A 428 -15.50 20.42 -9.74
N PRO A 429 -15.40 21.08 -10.91
CA PRO A 429 -15.54 20.39 -12.20
C PRO A 429 -14.60 19.19 -12.37
N LEU A 430 -13.35 19.26 -11.91
CA LEU A 430 -12.40 18.14 -12.01
C LEU A 430 -12.85 16.95 -11.15
N LEU A 431 -13.32 17.18 -9.92
CA LEU A 431 -13.86 16.12 -9.06
C LEU A 431 -15.12 15.48 -9.68
N ILE A 432 -15.99 16.28 -10.30
CA ILE A 432 -17.18 15.79 -11.00
C ILE A 432 -16.78 14.94 -12.21
N ARG A 433 -15.76 15.35 -12.98
CA ARG A 433 -15.22 14.53 -14.08
C ARG A 433 -14.70 13.18 -13.59
N CYS A 434 -13.92 13.16 -12.49
CA CYS A 434 -13.45 11.91 -11.89
C CYS A 434 -14.58 10.98 -11.42
N ALA A 435 -15.69 11.55 -10.94
CA ALA A 435 -16.85 10.79 -10.50
C ALA A 435 -17.73 10.26 -11.64
N THR A 436 -17.75 10.93 -12.81
CA THR A 436 -18.76 10.70 -13.86
C THR A 436 -18.21 10.17 -15.19
N GLU A 437 -16.96 10.47 -15.55
CA GLU A 437 -16.40 10.05 -16.84
C GLU A 437 -16.15 8.54 -16.88
N SER A 438 -16.55 7.90 -17.99
CA SER A 438 -16.41 6.45 -18.18
C SER A 438 -14.97 5.98 -18.24
N LYS A 439 -14.01 6.83 -18.64
CA LYS A 439 -12.58 6.47 -18.70
C LYS A 439 -11.99 6.09 -17.33
N PHE A 440 -12.67 6.43 -16.24
CA PHE A 440 -12.34 6.02 -14.89
C PHE A 440 -13.18 4.79 -14.49
N ASP A 441 -12.88 3.63 -15.08
CA ASP A 441 -13.52 2.34 -14.73
C ASP A 441 -13.19 1.89 -13.29
N SER A 442 -12.26 2.58 -12.60
CA SER A 442 -11.96 2.38 -11.18
C SER A 442 -13.15 2.77 -10.29
N THR A 443 -13.74 1.78 -9.62
CA THR A 443 -14.66 2.03 -8.49
C THR A 443 -13.99 2.90 -7.42
N VAL A 444 -12.68 2.74 -7.20
CA VAL A 444 -11.89 3.51 -6.23
C VAL A 444 -11.82 5.00 -6.57
N VAL A 445 -11.48 5.37 -7.82
CA VAL A 445 -11.40 6.80 -8.23
C VAL A 445 -12.75 7.48 -8.09
N LYS A 446 -13.83 6.83 -8.56
CA LYS A 446 -15.19 7.34 -8.45
C LYS A 446 -15.60 7.52 -6.99
N GLN A 447 -15.37 6.52 -6.13
CA GLN A 447 -15.69 6.57 -4.72
C GLN A 447 -14.93 7.71 -4.01
N ARG A 448 -13.61 7.83 -4.22
CA ARG A 448 -12.80 8.89 -3.61
C ARG A 448 -13.23 10.28 -4.06
N SER A 449 -13.61 10.43 -5.31
CA SER A 449 -14.09 11.70 -5.86
C SER A 449 -15.44 12.10 -5.27
N LEU A 450 -16.35 11.13 -5.08
CA LEU A 450 -17.63 11.37 -4.40
C LEU A 450 -17.44 11.66 -2.90
N GLU A 451 -16.49 11.00 -2.22
CA GLU A 451 -16.16 11.28 -0.82
C GLU A 451 -15.63 12.71 -0.65
N LEU A 452 -14.80 13.16 -1.59
CA LEU A 452 -14.34 14.54 -1.66
C LEU A 452 -15.51 15.50 -1.90
N LEU A 453 -16.37 15.22 -2.87
CA LEU A 453 -17.54 16.05 -3.16
C LEU A 453 -18.49 16.14 -1.96
N LEU A 454 -18.67 15.06 -1.20
CA LEU A 454 -19.39 15.07 0.08
C LEU A 454 -18.76 16.06 1.05
N VAL A 455 -17.45 16.00 1.28
CA VAL A 455 -16.75 16.97 2.15
C VAL A 455 -16.87 18.41 1.61
N MET A 456 -16.86 18.59 0.29
CA MET A 456 -17.05 19.91 -0.32
C MET A 456 -18.45 20.48 -0.08
N THR A 457 -19.49 19.65 0.10
CA THR A 457 -20.86 20.14 0.36
C THR A 457 -21.02 20.89 1.69
N PHE A 458 -20.06 20.79 2.61
CA PHE A 458 -20.04 21.61 3.83
C PHE A 458 -19.57 23.05 3.58
N ASN A 459 -19.12 23.39 2.37
CA ASN A 459 -18.94 24.76 1.90
C ASN A 459 -20.17 25.19 1.06
N LYS A 460 -20.81 26.31 1.40
CA LYS A 460 -22.06 26.76 0.77
C LYS A 460 -21.94 27.02 -0.73
N GLN A 461 -20.82 27.60 -1.16
CA GLN A 461 -20.58 27.88 -2.57
C GLN A 461 -20.47 26.57 -3.37
N ALA A 462 -19.70 25.61 -2.84
CA ALA A 462 -19.56 24.29 -3.44
C ALA A 462 -20.87 23.50 -3.43
N GLU A 463 -21.60 23.51 -2.33
CA GLU A 463 -22.93 22.89 -2.21
C GLU A 463 -23.89 23.41 -3.29
N ASN A 464 -23.97 24.74 -3.45
CA ASN A 464 -24.83 25.36 -4.46
C ASN A 464 -24.39 25.02 -5.89
N ALA A 465 -23.08 24.98 -6.16
CA ALA A 465 -22.53 24.63 -7.46
C ALA A 465 -22.82 23.16 -7.82
N ILE A 466 -22.66 22.24 -6.86
CA ILE A 466 -22.96 20.82 -7.02
C ILE A 466 -24.46 20.61 -7.24
N ARG A 467 -25.30 21.23 -6.40
CA ARG A 467 -26.78 21.17 -6.49
C ARG A 467 -27.30 21.66 -7.84
N SER A 468 -26.65 22.66 -8.43
CA SER A 468 -27.05 23.24 -9.71
C SER A 468 -26.63 22.40 -10.92
N ASN A 469 -25.79 21.37 -10.75
CA ASN A 469 -25.31 20.53 -11.84
C ASN A 469 -26.26 19.33 -12.08
N ALA A 470 -27.33 19.57 -12.84
CA ALA A 470 -28.36 18.56 -13.12
C ALA A 470 -27.81 17.25 -13.72
N LYS A 471 -26.76 17.32 -14.56
CA LYS A 471 -26.13 16.12 -15.14
C LYS A 471 -25.44 15.27 -14.09
N PHE A 472 -24.73 15.92 -13.16
CA PHE A 472 -24.09 15.24 -12.04
C PHE A 472 -25.13 14.63 -11.10
N ILE A 473 -26.20 15.37 -10.77
CA ILE A 473 -27.30 14.86 -9.93
C ILE A 473 -27.93 13.60 -10.53
N ALA A 474 -28.28 13.61 -11.82
CA ALA A 474 -28.82 12.43 -12.48
C ALA A 474 -27.84 11.23 -12.47
N HIS A 475 -26.54 11.49 -12.55
CA HIS A 475 -25.53 10.42 -12.49
C HIS A 475 -25.42 9.82 -11.08
N ILE A 476 -25.40 10.63 -10.03
CA ILE A 476 -25.31 10.13 -8.65
C ILE A 476 -26.60 9.41 -8.22
N GLU A 477 -27.77 9.77 -8.76
CA GLU A 477 -29.02 9.00 -8.58
C GLU A 477 -28.92 7.58 -9.15
N ILE A 478 -28.18 7.39 -10.23
CA ILE A 478 -27.87 6.04 -10.75
C ILE A 478 -26.91 5.33 -9.80
N LEU A 479 -25.84 6.01 -9.36
CA LEU A 479 -24.85 5.43 -8.46
C LEU A 479 -25.39 5.08 -7.07
N SER A 480 -26.43 5.77 -6.59
CA SER A 480 -27.11 5.45 -5.33
C SER A 480 -27.89 4.13 -5.38
N HIS A 481 -27.95 3.48 -6.54
CA HIS A 481 -28.52 2.14 -6.74
C HIS A 481 -27.47 1.15 -7.25
N SER A 482 -26.18 1.49 -7.13
CA SER A 482 -25.06 0.63 -7.51
C SER A 482 -24.98 -0.62 -6.63
N GLU A 483 -24.59 -1.75 -7.21
CA GLU A 483 -24.29 -2.99 -6.45
C GLU A 483 -23.01 -2.84 -5.59
N GLU A 484 -22.10 -1.95 -6.00
CA GLU A 484 -20.92 -1.58 -5.21
C GLU A 484 -21.30 -0.75 -3.98
N VAL A 485 -21.32 -1.39 -2.80
CA VAL A 485 -21.74 -0.82 -1.51
C VAL A 485 -21.04 0.53 -1.20
N GLY A 486 -19.73 0.63 -1.47
CA GLY A 486 -18.96 1.85 -1.23
C GLY A 486 -19.40 3.03 -2.08
N LEU A 487 -19.73 2.78 -3.36
CA LEU A 487 -20.24 3.79 -4.28
C LEU A 487 -21.68 4.17 -3.97
N GLN A 488 -22.52 3.18 -3.67
CA GLN A 488 -23.89 3.40 -3.26
C GLN A 488 -23.96 4.32 -2.04
N ARG A 489 -23.23 3.96 -0.97
CA ARG A 489 -23.23 4.72 0.29
C ARG A 489 -22.82 6.18 0.10
N VAL A 490 -21.75 6.43 -0.65
CA VAL A 490 -21.28 7.81 -0.83
C VAL A 490 -22.23 8.63 -1.70
N ALA A 491 -22.82 8.02 -2.74
CA ALA A 491 -23.80 8.68 -3.60
C ALA A 491 -25.08 9.04 -2.83
N GLU A 492 -25.59 8.12 -2.01
CA GLU A 492 -26.72 8.36 -1.11
C GLU A 492 -26.44 9.50 -0.12
N SER A 493 -25.24 9.53 0.49
CA SER A 493 -24.84 10.59 1.41
C SER A 493 -24.75 11.96 0.73
N VAL A 494 -24.21 12.05 -0.48
CA VAL A 494 -24.20 13.32 -1.24
C VAL A 494 -25.63 13.77 -1.54
N LEU A 495 -26.49 12.88 -2.05
CA LEU A 495 -27.90 13.20 -2.34
C LEU A 495 -28.64 13.68 -1.09
N TRP A 496 -28.47 12.97 0.02
CA TRP A 496 -29.09 13.30 1.30
C TRP A 496 -28.62 14.66 1.83
N LYS A 497 -27.31 14.92 1.77
CA LYS A 497 -26.73 16.19 2.24
C LYS A 497 -27.17 17.37 1.37
N LEU A 498 -27.40 17.15 0.08
CA LEU A 498 -28.00 18.13 -0.81
C LEU A 498 -29.51 18.26 -0.57
N ALA A 499 -30.24 17.22 -0.18
CA ALA A 499 -31.67 17.35 0.11
C ALA A 499 -31.95 18.17 1.39
N ASN A 500 -31.09 18.04 2.41
CA ASN A 500 -31.26 18.68 3.71
C ASN A 500 -30.53 20.03 3.82
N LYS A 501 -31.13 21.01 4.50
CA LYS A 501 -30.54 22.36 4.69
C LYS A 501 -29.76 22.45 6.00
N ASP A 502 -28.58 23.07 5.97
CA ASP A 502 -27.80 23.35 7.19
C ASP A 502 -28.39 24.52 8.00
N PRO A 503 -28.49 24.44 9.35
CA PRO A 503 -29.05 25.51 10.18
C PRO A 503 -28.01 26.50 10.70
N ILE A 504 -26.71 26.23 10.51
CA ILE A 504 -25.65 26.84 11.35
C ILE A 504 -25.39 28.31 11.01
N GLU A 505 -25.87 28.84 9.88
CA GLU A 505 -25.60 30.23 9.49
C GLU A 505 -26.83 31.14 9.32
N THR A 506 -28.05 30.62 9.48
CA THR A 506 -29.27 31.46 9.39
C THR A 506 -29.43 32.44 10.55
N ASP A 507 -28.68 32.28 11.66
CA ASP A 507 -28.85 33.13 12.85
C ASP A 507 -28.08 34.48 12.78
N THR A 508 -27.24 34.70 11.75
CA THR A 508 -26.39 35.91 11.66
C THR A 508 -26.90 36.96 10.67
N GLN A 509 -27.83 36.64 9.76
CA GLN A 509 -28.33 37.60 8.75
C GLN A 509 -29.83 37.92 8.82
N GLU A 510 -30.67 37.08 9.44
CA GLU A 510 -32.13 37.33 9.46
C GLU A 510 -32.60 38.24 10.62
N LYS A 511 -31.80 38.46 11.66
CA LYS A 511 -32.13 39.38 12.78
C LYS A 511 -31.99 40.88 12.45
N LYS A 512 -31.73 41.27 11.20
CA LYS A 512 -31.66 42.69 10.77
C LYS A 512 -32.72 43.11 9.74
N LYS A 513 -33.70 42.26 9.39
CA LYS A 513 -34.76 42.62 8.42
C LYS A 513 -36.20 42.38 8.86
N GLN A 514 -36.46 42.01 10.11
CA GLN A 514 -37.82 41.93 10.66
C GLN A 514 -37.92 42.74 11.94
N ASN A 515 -37.83 44.05 11.79
CA ASN A 515 -38.35 45.03 12.75
C ASN A 515 -38.77 46.26 11.92
N GLU A 516 -39.76 46.06 11.06
CA GLU A 516 -40.63 47.10 10.51
C GLU A 516 -41.69 46.42 9.63
N SER A 517 -42.93 46.92 9.73
CA SER A 517 -44.17 46.51 9.04
C SER A 517 -44.98 45.35 9.63
N ASP A 518 -45.97 45.78 10.43
CA ASP A 518 -47.40 45.47 10.25
C ASP A 518 -48.11 44.63 11.33
N GLU A 519 -48.79 45.40 12.20
CA GLU A 519 -49.98 45.05 12.93
C GLU A 519 -51.11 44.51 12.03
N ASN A 520 -51.97 43.71 12.66
CA ASN A 520 -53.31 43.28 12.23
C ASN A 520 -53.40 42.23 11.11
N THR A 521 -53.74 41.00 11.50
CA THR A 521 -55.06 40.39 11.22
C THR A 521 -55.25 39.13 12.07
N SER A 522 -56.32 39.11 12.87
CA SER A 522 -56.80 37.93 13.60
C SER A 522 -57.27 36.81 12.67
N ARG A 523 -56.99 35.54 12.99
CA ARG A 523 -57.92 34.41 12.72
C ARG A 523 -57.57 33.13 13.48
N ASN A 524 -58.52 32.76 14.34
CA ASN A 524 -58.82 31.44 14.92
C ASN A 524 -58.14 30.22 14.25
N LYS A 525 -57.47 29.40 15.07
CA LYS A 525 -57.51 27.94 14.91
C LYS A 525 -57.68 27.26 16.27
N ASN A 526 -58.77 26.49 16.31
CA ASN A 526 -59.33 25.64 17.34
C ASN A 526 -58.32 24.86 18.19
N ASN A 527 -58.57 24.86 19.49
CA ASN A 527 -58.11 23.85 20.44
C ASN A 527 -58.69 22.48 20.03
N GLY A 528 -57.81 21.57 19.62
CA GLY A 528 -58.06 20.14 19.62
C GLY A 528 -56.97 19.50 20.44
N ASP A 529 -57.34 18.94 21.60
CA ASP A 529 -56.49 18.08 22.42
C ASP A 529 -55.97 16.92 21.56
N ALA A 530 -54.69 17.00 21.15
CA ALA A 530 -53.97 15.87 20.59
C ALA A 530 -53.42 15.03 21.76
N PRO A 531 -53.62 13.70 21.75
CA PRO A 531 -53.20 12.85 22.85
C PRO A 531 -51.67 12.84 22.95
N SER A 532 -51.17 12.99 24.17
CA SER A 532 -49.77 12.81 24.52
C SER A 532 -49.32 11.38 24.24
N THR A 533 -48.77 11.15 23.05
CA THR A 533 -48.06 9.92 22.74
C THR A 533 -46.73 9.91 23.49
N ASN A 534 -46.59 8.97 24.42
CA ASN A 534 -45.29 8.57 24.97
C ASN A 534 -44.37 8.18 23.79
N ASN A 535 -43.46 9.08 23.38
CA ASN A 535 -42.42 8.76 22.41
C ASN A 535 -41.39 7.85 23.10
N GLN A 536 -41.59 6.54 23.02
CA GLN A 536 -40.50 5.60 23.26
C GLN A 536 -39.60 5.58 22.02
N HIS A 537 -38.48 6.30 22.09
CA HIS A 537 -37.40 6.18 21.11
C HIS A 537 -37.00 4.71 20.95
N GLU A 538 -36.72 4.26 19.72
CA GLU A 538 -36.33 2.86 19.43
C GLU A 538 -34.99 2.51 20.09
N TYR A 539 -34.08 3.49 20.11
CA TYR A 539 -32.76 3.38 20.73
C TYR A 539 -32.64 4.38 21.88
N ASP A 540 -31.86 4.02 22.89
CA ASP A 540 -31.43 4.93 23.93
C ASP A 540 -30.21 5.76 23.46
N ILE A 541 -29.30 5.13 22.72
CA ILE A 541 -28.02 5.74 22.33
C ILE A 541 -27.67 5.36 20.89
N MET A 542 -27.36 6.36 20.07
CA MET A 542 -26.66 6.16 18.79
C MET A 542 -25.20 6.56 18.99
N ILE A 543 -24.26 5.73 18.54
CA ILE A 543 -22.82 6.04 18.67
C ILE A 543 -22.25 6.32 17.29
N SER A 544 -21.87 7.58 17.05
CA SER A 544 -21.16 8.02 15.86
C SER A 544 -19.66 7.94 16.09
N TYR A 545 -18.94 7.23 15.21
CA TYR A 545 -17.50 6.99 15.35
C TYR A 545 -16.79 6.80 14.00
N SER A 546 -15.47 7.01 13.99
CA SER A 546 -14.62 6.61 12.86
C SER A 546 -14.32 5.12 12.95
N HIS A 547 -14.37 4.41 11.82
CA HIS A 547 -14.03 2.99 11.75
C HIS A 547 -12.62 2.67 12.25
N GLN A 548 -11.70 3.66 12.25
CA GLN A 548 -10.34 3.50 12.80
C GLN A 548 -10.31 3.41 14.33
N ASP A 549 -11.37 3.85 15.01
CA ASP A 549 -11.50 3.85 16.48
C ASP A 549 -12.43 2.74 16.98
N LYS A 550 -12.78 1.77 16.12
CA LYS A 550 -13.81 0.74 16.37
C LYS A 550 -13.58 -0.09 17.63
N GLU A 551 -12.33 -0.36 17.99
CA GLU A 551 -12.00 -1.28 19.08
C GLU A 551 -12.53 -0.76 20.43
N LEU A 552 -12.19 0.48 20.79
CA LEU A 552 -12.67 1.11 22.02
C LEU A 552 -14.17 1.40 21.96
N VAL A 553 -14.68 1.82 20.80
CA VAL A 553 -16.11 2.13 20.63
C VAL A 553 -16.97 0.88 20.81
N TYR A 554 -16.55 -0.27 20.30
CA TYR A 554 -17.24 -1.54 20.51
C TYR A 554 -17.19 -2.00 21.97
N GLN A 555 -16.09 -1.71 22.68
CA GLN A 555 -16.01 -1.96 24.11
C GLN A 555 -17.00 -1.09 24.90
N ILE A 556 -17.12 0.20 24.57
CA ILE A 556 -18.11 1.12 25.15
C ILE A 556 -19.53 0.63 24.86
N GLY A 557 -19.82 0.31 23.59
CA GLY A 557 -21.12 -0.21 23.17
C GLY A 557 -21.53 -1.47 23.93
N LYS A 558 -20.63 -2.47 24.01
CA LYS A 558 -20.88 -3.70 24.74
C LYS A 558 -21.21 -3.45 26.22
N ARG A 559 -20.47 -2.54 26.87
CA ARG A 559 -20.71 -2.20 28.28
C ARG A 559 -22.07 -1.52 28.48
N LEU A 560 -22.49 -0.67 27.55
CA LEU A 560 -23.83 -0.04 27.56
C LEU A 560 -24.94 -1.10 27.38
N GLU A 561 -24.76 -2.07 26.50
CA GLU A 561 -25.70 -3.19 26.32
C GLU A 561 -25.82 -4.04 27.59
N GLU A 562 -24.70 -4.33 28.26
CA GLU A 562 -24.68 -5.05 29.55
C GLU A 562 -25.43 -4.28 30.65
N ASP A 563 -25.46 -2.94 30.58
CA ASP A 563 -26.22 -2.08 31.47
C ASP A 563 -27.68 -1.83 30.98
N ASN A 564 -28.14 -2.61 30.00
CA ASN A 564 -29.49 -2.61 29.40
C ASN A 564 -29.88 -1.35 28.60
N PHE A 565 -28.92 -0.65 28.00
CA PHE A 565 -29.21 0.39 27.00
C PHE A 565 -29.44 -0.24 25.63
N ARG A 566 -30.47 0.22 24.90
CA ARG A 566 -30.65 -0.10 23.48
C ARG A 566 -29.75 0.81 22.67
N ILE A 567 -28.70 0.25 22.07
CA ILE A 567 -27.74 1.04 21.30
C ILE A 567 -27.90 0.81 19.81
N TRP A 568 -27.56 1.82 19.02
CA TRP A 568 -27.35 1.70 17.58
C TRP A 568 -25.88 1.96 17.25
N LEU A 569 -25.26 1.02 16.55
CA LEU A 569 -23.92 1.10 15.98
C LEU A 569 -23.97 0.67 14.51
N ASP A 570 -22.99 1.10 13.71
CA ASP A 570 -22.83 0.77 12.27
C ASP A 570 -22.53 -0.74 11.99
N ARG A 571 -22.87 -1.62 12.94
CA ARG A 571 -22.84 -3.08 12.87
C ARG A 571 -24.25 -3.70 12.80
N ASP A 572 -25.27 -2.94 13.23
CA ASP A 572 -26.63 -3.43 13.43
C ASP A 572 -27.46 -3.14 12.16
N ASN A 573 -27.54 -4.13 11.25
CA ASN A 573 -28.35 -4.09 10.03
C ASN A 573 -28.05 -2.93 9.04
N MET A 574 -26.88 -2.98 8.40
CA MET A 574 -26.61 -2.20 7.17
C MET A 574 -27.26 -2.81 5.90
N TYR A 575 -28.28 -3.67 6.03
CA TYR A 575 -29.00 -4.19 4.85
C TYR A 575 -29.89 -3.08 4.27
N GLY A 576 -29.53 -2.56 3.10
CA GLY A 576 -30.23 -1.47 2.42
C GLY A 576 -29.37 -0.20 2.34
N SER A 577 -29.99 0.97 2.52
CA SER A 577 -29.31 2.28 2.43
C SER A 577 -28.69 2.67 3.78
N PRO A 578 -27.34 2.66 3.94
CA PRO A 578 -26.69 3.00 5.20
C PRO A 578 -27.03 4.42 5.66
N THR A 579 -27.11 5.37 4.73
CA THR A 579 -27.42 6.77 5.01
C THR A 579 -28.84 6.92 5.59
N ARG A 580 -29.81 6.15 5.09
CA ARG A 580 -31.18 6.16 5.63
C ARG A 580 -31.28 5.48 6.99
N ALA A 581 -30.56 4.36 7.18
CA ALA A 581 -30.51 3.67 8.47
C ALA A 581 -29.91 4.57 9.56
N MET A 582 -28.81 5.25 9.24
CA MET A 582 -28.18 6.25 10.11
C MET A 582 -29.16 7.40 10.43
N ALA A 583 -29.83 7.99 9.43
CA ALA A 583 -30.79 9.09 9.65
C ALA A 583 -31.93 8.66 10.59
N HIS A 584 -32.49 7.48 10.35
CA HIS A 584 -33.52 6.89 11.18
C HIS A 584 -33.04 6.67 12.62
N ALA A 585 -31.81 6.18 12.83
CA ALA A 585 -31.25 5.98 14.16
C ALA A 585 -31.10 7.29 14.93
N ILE A 586 -30.61 8.36 14.28
CA ILE A 586 -30.50 9.69 14.91
C ILE A 586 -31.88 10.27 15.24
N GLU A 587 -32.88 10.07 14.38
CA GLU A 587 -34.26 10.51 14.63
C GLU A 587 -34.95 9.76 15.78
N ASN A 588 -34.56 8.51 16.00
CA ASN A 588 -35.18 7.60 16.97
C ASN A 588 -34.28 7.24 18.16
N THR A 589 -33.33 8.12 18.51
CA THR A 589 -32.51 8.01 19.73
C THR A 589 -32.69 9.18 20.69
N ASP A 590 -32.48 8.92 21.98
CA ASP A 590 -32.38 9.95 23.03
C ASP A 590 -31.02 10.67 22.98
N PHE A 591 -29.94 9.89 22.94
CA PHE A 591 -28.56 10.36 23.01
C PHE A 591 -27.80 10.02 21.73
N VAL A 592 -26.89 10.93 21.35
CA VAL A 592 -25.91 10.69 20.28
C VAL A 592 -24.52 10.85 20.87
N PHE A 593 -23.73 9.79 20.84
CA PHE A 593 -22.34 9.85 21.27
C PHE A 593 -21.48 10.22 20.06
N ILE A 594 -20.65 11.24 20.22
CA ILE A 594 -19.68 11.67 19.20
C ILE A 594 -18.31 11.21 19.68
N CYS A 595 -17.78 10.14 19.08
CA CYS A 595 -16.48 9.57 19.41
C CYS A 595 -15.36 10.32 18.67
N MET A 596 -14.89 11.39 19.29
CA MET A 596 -13.92 12.34 18.75
C MET A 596 -12.50 11.76 18.68
N SER A 597 -11.89 11.92 17.50
CA SER A 597 -10.50 11.67 17.18
C SER A 597 -10.11 12.47 15.93
N ASP A 598 -8.82 12.50 15.59
CA ASP A 598 -8.36 13.07 14.31
C ASP A 598 -9.03 12.38 13.10
N SER A 599 -9.22 11.05 13.17
CA SER A 599 -9.85 10.31 12.09
C SER A 599 -11.36 10.56 11.98
N TYR A 600 -12.04 10.81 13.11
CA TYR A 600 -13.44 11.23 13.14
C TYR A 600 -13.63 12.58 12.47
N LYS A 601 -12.79 13.57 12.83
CA LYS A 601 -12.88 14.93 12.26
C LYS A 601 -12.67 14.95 10.75
N LYS A 602 -11.82 14.06 10.22
CA LYS A 602 -11.50 13.95 8.78
C LYS A 602 -12.54 13.17 7.96
N SER A 603 -13.59 12.64 8.60
CA SER A 603 -14.61 11.82 7.94
C SER A 603 -15.85 12.65 7.61
N GLY A 604 -16.11 12.86 6.31
CA GLY A 604 -17.33 13.55 5.85
C GLY A 604 -18.63 12.84 6.26
N TYR A 605 -18.60 11.53 6.49
CA TYR A 605 -19.75 10.80 7.05
C TYR A 605 -19.99 11.18 8.52
N CYS A 606 -18.93 11.25 9.31
CA CYS A 606 -19.01 11.62 10.73
C CYS A 606 -19.37 13.10 10.91
N GLU A 607 -18.88 13.99 10.02
CA GLU A 607 -19.31 15.38 9.94
C GLU A 607 -20.82 15.44 9.63
N MET A 608 -21.28 14.71 8.62
CA MET A 608 -22.71 14.64 8.25
C MET A 608 -23.59 14.16 9.42
N GLU A 609 -23.20 13.08 10.09
CA GLU A 609 -23.91 12.53 11.26
C GLU A 609 -23.98 13.52 12.43
N ALA A 610 -22.85 14.16 12.75
CA ALA A 610 -22.78 15.14 13.84
C ALA A 610 -23.65 16.38 13.54
N HIS A 611 -23.60 16.87 12.31
CA HIS A 611 -24.46 17.96 11.85
C HIS A 611 -25.93 17.57 11.90
N TYR A 612 -26.27 16.33 11.51
CA TYR A 612 -27.66 15.85 11.57
C TYR A 612 -28.16 15.69 13.02
N ALA A 613 -27.35 15.12 13.90
CA ALA A 613 -27.67 15.01 15.32
C ALA A 613 -27.96 16.38 15.94
N TYR A 614 -27.15 17.38 15.57
CA TYR A 614 -27.35 18.77 16.01
C TYR A 614 -28.63 19.37 15.43
N GLN A 615 -28.89 19.21 14.13
CA GLN A 615 -30.14 19.61 13.45
C GLN A 615 -31.38 19.04 14.14
N GLN A 616 -31.33 17.75 14.49
CA GLN A 616 -32.40 17.03 15.17
C GLN A 616 -32.46 17.30 16.68
N GLN A 617 -31.68 18.27 17.18
CA GLN A 617 -31.60 18.68 18.58
C GLN A 617 -31.38 17.50 19.56
N ARG A 618 -30.59 16.50 19.14
CA ARG A 618 -30.30 15.32 19.96
C ARG A 618 -29.33 15.65 21.09
N ARG A 619 -29.41 14.87 22.17
CA ARG A 619 -28.52 15.03 23.34
C ARG A 619 -27.14 14.47 23.01
N VAL A 620 -26.28 15.33 22.50
CA VAL A 620 -24.91 14.97 22.13
C VAL A 620 -24.02 14.84 23.36
N ILE A 621 -23.32 13.70 23.50
CA ILE A 621 -22.28 13.47 24.51
C ILE A 621 -20.94 13.24 23.78
N PRO A 622 -19.98 14.18 23.86
CA PRO A 622 -18.67 14.03 23.22
C PRO A 622 -17.73 13.12 24.02
N LEU A 623 -17.16 12.12 23.35
CA LEU A 623 -16.20 11.17 23.90
C LEU A 623 -14.85 11.33 23.19
N ILE A 624 -13.74 11.54 23.91
CA ILE A 624 -12.40 11.46 23.32
C ILE A 624 -11.96 10.00 23.40
N VAL A 625 -11.89 9.33 22.24
CA VAL A 625 -11.55 7.91 22.13
C VAL A 625 -10.08 7.67 21.78
N LYS A 626 -9.39 8.69 21.24
CA LYS A 626 -7.97 8.65 20.90
C LYS A 626 -7.36 10.01 21.23
N GLY A 627 -6.27 10.03 21.98
CA GLY A 627 -5.71 11.28 22.51
C GLY A 627 -4.17 11.35 22.51
N PRO A 628 -3.62 12.52 22.91
CA PRO A 628 -4.36 13.73 23.29
C PRO A 628 -5.07 14.36 22.08
N TYR A 629 -6.32 14.81 22.27
CA TYR A 629 -7.14 15.41 21.21
C TYR A 629 -7.96 16.59 21.74
N HIS A 630 -8.12 17.62 20.92
CA HIS A 630 -8.93 18.79 21.21
C HIS A 630 -9.80 19.12 20.00
N ALA A 631 -11.11 19.17 20.19
CA ALA A 631 -12.04 19.51 19.11
C ALA A 631 -11.99 21.02 18.80
N ASP A 632 -11.85 21.34 17.53
CA ASP A 632 -11.79 22.68 16.96
C ASP A 632 -12.58 22.75 15.63
N GLY A 633 -12.67 23.93 15.02
CA GLY A 633 -13.43 24.13 13.78
C GLY A 633 -14.90 23.72 13.90
N TRP A 634 -15.42 23.01 12.89
CA TRP A 634 -16.81 22.54 12.85
C TRP A 634 -17.16 21.64 14.05
N LEU A 635 -16.25 20.74 14.42
CA LEU A 635 -16.49 19.79 15.51
C LEU A 635 -16.50 20.52 16.85
N GLY A 636 -15.54 21.43 17.05
CA GLY A 636 -15.49 22.28 18.23
C GLY A 636 -16.77 23.11 18.39
N LEU A 637 -17.32 23.67 17.30
CA LEU A 637 -18.60 24.40 17.35
C LEU A 637 -19.75 23.50 17.78
N LEU A 638 -19.85 22.29 17.22
CA LEU A 638 -20.90 21.32 17.58
C LEU A 638 -20.78 20.79 19.00
N THR A 639 -19.57 20.67 19.54
CA THR A 639 -19.31 20.15 20.88
C THR A 639 -19.11 21.24 21.94
N THR A 640 -19.16 22.52 21.55
CA THR A 640 -19.03 23.67 22.48
C THR A 640 -20.05 23.57 23.63
N ASN A 641 -19.61 23.95 24.83
CA ASN A 641 -20.37 23.91 26.09
C ASN A 641 -20.84 22.51 26.53
N LYS A 642 -20.24 21.43 26.00
CA LYS A 642 -20.51 20.05 26.43
C LYS A 642 -19.33 19.50 27.22
N MET A 643 -19.62 18.62 28.18
CA MET A 643 -18.58 17.96 28.96
C MET A 643 -17.94 16.85 28.12
N TYR A 644 -16.62 16.86 27.98
CA TYR A 644 -15.90 15.82 27.25
C TYR A 644 -15.54 14.70 28.21
N ILE A 645 -15.83 13.46 27.81
CA ILE A 645 -15.41 12.27 28.55
C ILE A 645 -14.19 11.70 27.83
N ASP A 646 -13.04 11.74 28.48
CA ASP A 646 -11.75 11.42 27.87
C ASP A 646 -11.28 10.02 28.29
N PHE A 647 -11.33 9.07 27.36
CA PHE A 647 -10.85 7.70 27.57
C PHE A 647 -9.33 7.56 27.46
N HIS A 648 -8.64 8.57 26.93
CA HIS A 648 -7.18 8.58 26.84
C HIS A 648 -6.52 9.06 28.15
N LYS A 649 -7.11 10.05 28.83
CA LYS A 649 -6.57 10.60 30.09
C LYS A 649 -6.82 9.73 31.31
N VAL A 650 -7.85 8.90 31.27
CA VAL A 650 -8.24 8.07 32.40
C VAL A 650 -7.54 6.72 32.27
N SER A 651 -6.76 6.34 33.30
CA SER A 651 -5.98 5.10 33.29
C SER A 651 -6.81 3.83 33.37
N ASN A 652 -8.10 3.95 33.75
CA ASN A 652 -9.04 2.84 33.83
C ASN A 652 -10.30 3.11 33.00
N PHE A 653 -10.62 2.18 32.10
CA PHE A 653 -11.85 2.18 31.29
C PHE A 653 -13.11 2.38 32.15
N ASP A 654 -13.21 1.71 33.29
CA ASP A 654 -14.41 1.74 34.14
C ASP A 654 -14.68 3.13 34.74
N GLU A 655 -13.63 3.91 35.00
CA GLU A 655 -13.78 5.27 35.53
C GLU A 655 -14.29 6.22 34.44
N ALA A 656 -13.75 6.13 33.21
CA ALA A 656 -14.25 6.89 32.08
C ALA A 656 -15.71 6.51 31.74
N TYR A 657 -16.01 5.21 31.77
CA TYR A 657 -17.36 4.70 31.56
C TYR A 657 -18.34 5.18 32.64
N SER A 658 -17.93 5.21 33.92
CA SER A 658 -18.76 5.75 35.00
C SER A 658 -19.17 7.20 34.76
N LYS A 659 -18.30 8.01 34.13
CA LYS A 659 -18.60 9.40 33.74
C LYS A 659 -19.67 9.45 32.62
N ILE A 660 -19.70 8.48 31.71
CA ILE A 660 -20.78 8.35 30.71
C ILE A 660 -22.12 8.17 31.42
N ILE A 661 -22.20 7.21 32.35
CA ILE A 661 -23.45 6.92 33.07
C ILE A 661 -23.91 8.12 33.90
N GLN A 662 -22.98 8.82 34.55
CA GLN A 662 -23.28 10.07 35.27
C GLN A 662 -23.86 11.13 34.33
N GLU A 663 -23.30 11.28 33.14
CA GLU A 663 -23.74 12.28 32.16
C GLU A 663 -25.12 11.94 31.58
N ILE A 664 -25.37 10.67 31.21
CA ILE A 664 -26.70 10.18 30.82
C ILE A 664 -27.72 10.49 31.93
N SER A 665 -27.39 10.15 33.17
CA SER A 665 -28.26 10.36 34.34
C SER A 665 -28.54 11.84 34.58
N ARG A 666 -27.52 12.69 34.45
CA ARG A 666 -27.63 14.16 34.57
C ARG A 666 -28.59 14.74 33.52
N HIS A 667 -28.55 14.23 32.30
CA HIS A 667 -29.45 14.65 31.23
C HIS A 667 -30.87 14.10 31.41
N ARG A 668 -31.05 12.84 31.82
CA ARG A 668 -32.37 12.26 32.12
C ARG A 668 -33.04 12.93 33.32
N GLY A 669 -32.26 13.37 34.31
CA GLY A 669 -32.76 14.09 35.49
C GLY A 669 -33.11 15.57 35.26
N LYS A 670 -32.77 16.16 34.10
CA LYS A 670 -33.17 17.52 33.71
C LYS A 670 -34.42 17.45 32.84
N SER A 671 -35.59 17.66 33.44
CA SER A 671 -36.83 17.91 32.70
C SER A 671 -36.69 19.20 31.89
N ILE A 672 -37.25 19.21 30.67
CA ILE A 672 -37.44 20.41 29.84
C ILE A 672 -38.13 21.49 30.70
N PRO A 673 -37.68 22.77 30.70
CA PRO A 673 -38.31 23.78 31.53
C PRO A 673 -39.73 24.03 31.04
N THR A 674 -40.70 23.48 31.78
CA THR A 674 -42.10 23.83 31.67
C THR A 674 -42.38 24.77 32.84
N MET A 675 -42.72 26.02 32.56
CA MET A 675 -43.07 26.99 33.61
C MET A 675 -44.34 26.54 34.33
N SER A 676 -44.25 26.28 35.64
CA SER A 676 -45.33 26.54 36.60
C SER A 676 -44.81 26.52 38.04
N THR A 677 -45.45 27.36 38.85
CA THR A 677 -45.09 27.87 40.18
C THR A 677 -45.35 26.90 41.35
N PRO A 678 -44.79 27.18 42.55
CA PRO A 678 -44.57 26.20 43.61
C PRO A 678 -45.69 26.16 44.67
N VAL A 679 -45.98 24.97 45.22
CA VAL A 679 -46.68 24.78 46.50
C VAL A 679 -46.01 23.61 47.26
N GLY A 680 -45.55 23.86 48.49
CA GLY A 680 -44.94 22.88 49.41
C GLY A 680 -45.95 21.85 49.98
N ASN A 681 -45.65 20.99 50.94
CA ASN A 681 -44.66 21.03 52.02
C ASN A 681 -44.61 19.65 52.76
N HIS A 682 -43.55 19.43 53.56
CA HIS A 682 -43.39 18.52 54.71
C HIS A 682 -42.98 17.02 54.53
N GLY A 683 -41.84 16.67 55.16
CA GLY A 683 -41.17 15.35 55.27
C GLY A 683 -41.72 14.43 56.38
N PRO A 684 -40.94 13.55 57.07
CA PRO A 684 -39.48 13.42 57.19
C PRO A 684 -38.89 12.00 56.92
N ALA A 685 -37.54 11.90 56.93
CA ALA A 685 -36.75 10.65 56.93
C ALA A 685 -36.61 10.04 58.35
N PRO A 686 -35.80 8.99 58.62
CA PRO A 686 -35.55 7.72 57.91
C PRO A 686 -35.85 6.49 58.82
N HIS A 687 -36.13 5.31 58.25
CA HIS A 687 -36.04 4.04 58.99
C HIS A 687 -35.16 3.03 58.25
N SER A 688 -34.01 2.76 58.87
CA SER A 688 -33.12 1.64 58.63
C SER A 688 -33.84 0.32 58.93
N VAL A 689 -33.90 -0.57 57.95
CA VAL A 689 -34.16 -2.00 58.15
C VAL A 689 -33.08 -2.78 57.41
N ASP A 690 -32.20 -3.41 58.19
CA ASP A 690 -31.32 -4.48 57.75
C ASP A 690 -32.15 -5.60 57.11
N ILE A 691 -31.96 -5.82 55.81
CA ILE A 691 -32.31 -7.07 55.15
C ILE A 691 -31.00 -7.67 54.65
N LYS A 692 -30.65 -8.82 55.26
CA LYS A 692 -29.52 -9.67 54.89
C LYS A 692 -29.52 -9.98 53.39
N PRO A 693 -28.34 -10.11 52.76
CA PRO A 693 -28.24 -10.40 51.33
C PRO A 693 -28.85 -11.78 51.04
N ALA A 694 -29.86 -11.80 50.17
CA ALA A 694 -30.31 -13.01 49.53
C ALA A 694 -29.16 -13.51 48.64
N THR A 695 -28.54 -14.58 49.07
CA THR A 695 -27.55 -15.34 48.32
C THR A 695 -28.23 -15.84 47.05
N VAL A 696 -27.93 -15.22 45.90
CA VAL A 696 -28.24 -15.81 44.60
C VAL A 696 -27.35 -17.03 44.46
N VAL A 697 -27.91 -18.19 44.81
CA VAL A 697 -27.40 -19.49 44.40
C VAL A 697 -27.51 -19.52 42.88
N THR A 698 -26.42 -19.25 42.19
CA THR A 698 -26.24 -19.68 40.81
C THR A 698 -26.33 -21.19 40.79
N ALA A 699 -27.40 -21.73 40.24
CA ALA A 699 -27.44 -23.14 39.88
C ALA A 699 -26.31 -23.40 38.86
N PRO A 700 -25.39 -24.34 39.09
CA PRO A 700 -24.47 -24.80 38.06
C PRO A 700 -25.30 -25.45 36.95
N LEU A 701 -25.08 -25.06 35.69
CA LEU A 701 -25.51 -25.86 34.55
C LEU A 701 -25.00 -27.31 34.74
N PRO A 702 -25.81 -28.34 34.43
CA PRO A 702 -25.45 -29.72 34.70
C PRO A 702 -24.11 -30.09 34.02
N PRO A 703 -23.30 -30.99 34.61
CA PRO A 703 -22.02 -31.38 34.05
C PRO A 703 -22.24 -32.24 32.80
N ARG A 704 -22.30 -31.60 31.62
CA ARG A 704 -22.32 -32.30 30.34
C ARG A 704 -20.93 -32.91 30.13
N THR A 705 -20.82 -34.24 30.24
CA THR A 705 -19.53 -34.94 30.09
C THR A 705 -19.29 -35.21 28.60
N LEU A 706 -18.27 -34.58 28.02
CA LEU A 706 -17.90 -34.81 26.62
C LEU A 706 -17.34 -36.23 26.45
N SER A 707 -17.76 -36.93 25.40
CA SER A 707 -17.18 -38.22 25.03
C SER A 707 -15.68 -38.08 24.76
N HIS A 708 -14.88 -39.08 25.14
CA HIS A 708 -13.45 -39.13 24.79
C HIS A 708 -13.21 -39.37 23.29
N THR A 709 -14.24 -39.79 22.55
CA THR A 709 -14.17 -39.99 21.11
C THR A 709 -14.79 -38.81 20.39
N LEU A 710 -13.95 -37.97 19.76
CA LEU A 710 -14.36 -36.72 19.13
C LEU A 710 -15.48 -36.92 18.10
N THR A 711 -15.44 -37.99 17.29
CA THR A 711 -16.43 -38.24 16.22
C THR A 711 -17.85 -38.51 16.72
N LEU A 712 -18.06 -38.70 18.02
CA LEU A 712 -19.39 -38.88 18.63
C LEU A 712 -20.03 -37.55 19.08
N TRP A 713 -19.33 -36.42 18.95
CA TRP A 713 -19.83 -35.12 19.41
C TRP A 713 -20.87 -34.55 18.46
N SER A 714 -21.98 -34.06 19.02
CA SER A 714 -22.93 -33.22 18.29
C SER A 714 -22.42 -31.78 18.12
N GLU A 715 -23.10 -30.97 17.30
CA GLU A 715 -22.82 -29.53 17.19
C GLU A 715 -22.87 -28.81 18.55
N ASP A 716 -23.81 -29.18 19.41
CA ASP A 716 -23.91 -28.61 20.76
C ASP A 716 -22.75 -29.04 21.67
N ASP A 717 -22.24 -30.26 21.50
CA ASP A 717 -21.05 -30.74 22.23
C ASP A 717 -19.80 -30.00 21.77
N VAL A 718 -19.67 -29.70 20.48
CA VAL A 718 -18.62 -28.85 19.92
C VAL A 718 -18.72 -27.43 20.46
N LYS A 719 -19.90 -26.79 20.41
CA LYS A 719 -20.12 -25.45 20.99
C LYS A 719 -19.76 -25.42 22.48
N TYR A 720 -20.18 -26.44 23.23
CA TYR A 720 -19.85 -26.59 24.64
C TYR A 720 -18.34 -26.73 24.86
N PHE A 721 -17.63 -27.52 24.05
CA PHE A 721 -16.18 -27.65 24.10
C PHE A 721 -15.45 -26.31 23.89
N PHE A 722 -15.81 -25.55 22.86
CA PHE A 722 -15.21 -24.24 22.58
C PHE A 722 -15.48 -23.22 23.69
N GLN A 723 -16.62 -23.32 24.37
CA GLN A 723 -16.95 -22.51 25.55
C GLN A 723 -16.08 -22.88 26.76
N ILE A 724 -16.01 -24.17 27.14
CA ILE A 724 -15.26 -24.60 28.34
C ILE A 724 -13.73 -24.46 28.17
N LYS A 725 -13.21 -24.51 26.94
CA LYS A 725 -11.78 -24.35 26.65
C LYS A 725 -11.35 -22.91 26.36
N GLN A 726 -12.28 -21.96 26.46
CA GLN A 726 -12.05 -20.54 26.15
C GLN A 726 -11.52 -20.33 24.72
N LEU A 727 -12.05 -21.06 23.76
CA LEU A 727 -11.70 -20.97 22.33
C LEU A 727 -12.77 -20.21 21.52
N GLN A 728 -13.54 -19.35 22.19
CA GLN A 728 -14.72 -18.69 21.61
C GLN A 728 -14.44 -17.85 20.35
N ALA A 729 -13.18 -17.43 20.13
CA ALA A 729 -12.80 -16.73 18.90
C ALA A 729 -12.93 -17.60 17.64
N MET A 730 -12.92 -18.93 17.77
CA MET A 730 -13.08 -19.89 16.67
C MET A 730 -14.54 -20.32 16.45
N LEU A 731 -15.46 -19.96 17.36
CA LEU A 731 -16.88 -20.34 17.26
C LEU A 731 -17.57 -19.83 15.98
N PRO A 732 -17.31 -18.62 15.45
CA PRO A 732 -17.97 -18.17 14.22
C PRO A 732 -17.78 -19.14 13.04
N ILE A 733 -16.61 -19.75 12.92
CA ILE A 733 -16.33 -20.79 11.90
C ILE A 733 -16.82 -22.16 12.37
N CYS A 734 -16.59 -22.51 13.64
CA CYS A 734 -16.78 -23.88 14.13
C CYS A 734 -18.19 -24.17 14.67
N ALA A 735 -19.09 -23.18 14.74
CA ALA A 735 -20.40 -23.31 15.39
C ALA A 735 -21.32 -24.33 14.71
N GLY A 736 -21.19 -24.55 13.40
CA GLY A 736 -21.95 -25.56 12.66
C GLY A 736 -21.27 -26.92 12.55
N MET A 737 -20.11 -27.12 13.20
CA MET A 737 -19.36 -28.36 13.08
C MET A 737 -19.81 -29.39 14.11
N ASP A 738 -20.02 -30.62 13.66
CA ASP A 738 -20.06 -31.79 14.53
C ASP A 738 -18.64 -32.33 14.79
N GLY A 739 -18.54 -33.36 15.64
CA GLY A 739 -17.26 -33.97 16.00
C GLY A 739 -16.45 -34.54 14.84
N SER A 740 -17.12 -35.06 13.80
CA SER A 740 -16.46 -35.61 12.62
C SER A 740 -15.84 -34.50 11.77
N THR A 741 -16.58 -33.42 11.56
CA THR A 741 -16.13 -32.24 10.80
C THR A 741 -14.99 -31.53 11.54
N LEU A 742 -15.08 -31.41 12.86
CA LEU A 742 -14.03 -30.85 13.70
C LEU A 742 -12.73 -31.68 13.65
N SER A 743 -12.85 -33.02 13.60
CA SER A 743 -11.70 -33.91 13.41
C SER A 743 -11.06 -33.74 12.02
N GLY A 744 -11.87 -33.51 10.98
CA GLY A 744 -11.40 -33.19 9.63
C GLY A 744 -10.61 -31.89 9.59
N LEU A 745 -11.17 -30.82 10.18
CA LEU A 745 -10.50 -29.52 10.31
C LEU A 745 -9.15 -29.66 11.04
N TYR A 746 -9.15 -30.36 12.18
CA TYR A 746 -7.92 -30.61 12.94
C TYR A 746 -6.84 -31.32 12.10
N THR A 747 -7.24 -32.31 11.29
CA THR A 747 -6.32 -33.05 10.41
C THR A 747 -5.72 -32.13 9.36
N MET A 748 -6.52 -31.27 8.72
CA MET A 748 -6.06 -30.30 7.73
C MET A 748 -5.07 -29.30 8.35
N CYS A 749 -5.39 -28.77 9.53
CA CYS A 749 -4.52 -27.87 10.28
C CYS A 749 -3.17 -28.50 10.66
N ARG A 750 -3.10 -29.84 10.79
CA ARG A 750 -1.84 -30.56 11.04
C ARG A 750 -1.00 -30.80 9.80
N THR A 751 -1.62 -30.97 8.63
CA THR A 751 -0.90 -31.21 7.36
C THR A 751 -0.39 -29.94 6.71
N ASN A 752 -1.05 -28.79 6.91
CA ASN A 752 -0.66 -27.52 6.27
C ASN A 752 -0.89 -26.33 7.22
N SER A 753 -0.13 -26.30 8.32
CA SER A 753 -0.36 -25.42 9.47
C SER A 753 -0.42 -23.94 9.14
N ASN A 754 0.46 -23.46 8.24
CA ASN A 754 0.58 -22.05 7.88
C ASN A 754 -0.58 -21.63 6.97
N ALA A 755 -0.81 -22.35 5.87
CA ALA A 755 -1.90 -22.03 4.94
C ALA A 755 -3.29 -22.16 5.59
N MET A 756 -3.47 -23.12 6.51
CA MET A 756 -4.72 -23.28 7.25
C MET A 756 -4.94 -22.17 8.28
N TYR A 757 -3.88 -21.71 8.96
CA TYR A 757 -3.99 -20.55 9.84
C TYR A 757 -4.40 -19.30 9.05
N ASP A 758 -3.78 -19.07 7.89
CA ASP A 758 -4.11 -17.93 7.04
C ASP A 758 -5.54 -18.03 6.48
N SER A 759 -5.98 -19.23 6.08
CA SER A 759 -7.34 -19.47 5.58
C SER A 759 -8.40 -19.26 6.67
N LEU A 760 -8.18 -19.81 7.87
CA LEU A 760 -9.08 -19.62 9.02
C LEU A 760 -9.09 -18.17 9.50
N LYS A 761 -7.95 -17.48 9.44
CA LYS A 761 -7.84 -16.05 9.73
C LYS A 761 -8.60 -15.22 8.70
N ALA A 762 -8.52 -15.55 7.41
CA ALA A 762 -9.26 -14.88 6.34
C ALA A 762 -10.78 -15.08 6.51
N GLU A 763 -11.23 -16.30 6.74
CA GLU A 763 -12.66 -16.63 6.93
C GLU A 763 -13.24 -16.01 8.23
N LEU A 764 -12.45 -15.88 9.30
CA LEU A 764 -12.83 -15.11 10.50
C LEU A 764 -12.87 -13.59 10.24
N THR A 765 -12.05 -13.10 9.32
CA THR A 765 -12.02 -11.69 8.91
C THR A 765 -13.23 -11.36 8.04
N GLU A 766 -13.63 -12.25 7.14
CA GLU A 766 -14.83 -12.12 6.30
C GLU A 766 -16.13 -12.25 7.11
N SER A 767 -16.19 -13.11 8.14
CA SER A 767 -17.35 -13.27 9.03
C SER A 767 -17.50 -12.18 10.11
N ASN A 768 -16.70 -11.11 10.01
CA ASN A 768 -16.93 -9.79 10.61
C ASN A 768 -16.82 -9.65 12.15
N SER A 769 -16.11 -10.53 12.89
CA SER A 769 -15.83 -10.29 14.33
C SER A 769 -14.71 -11.14 14.97
N LYS A 770 -13.43 -10.90 14.59
CA LYS A 770 -12.18 -10.96 15.40
C LYS A 770 -10.97 -11.42 14.56
N ILE A 771 -9.78 -10.93 14.89
CA ILE A 771 -8.50 -11.54 14.45
C ILE A 771 -8.36 -12.88 15.20
N LEU A 772 -8.07 -13.98 14.49
CA LEU A 772 -7.68 -15.24 15.14
C LEU A 772 -6.30 -15.08 15.78
N PRO A 773 -6.15 -14.98 17.12
CA PRO A 773 -4.84 -14.86 17.71
C PRO A 773 -4.10 -16.19 17.56
N ILE A 774 -2.83 -16.15 17.16
CA ILE A 774 -2.02 -17.37 16.97
C ILE A 774 -2.00 -18.27 18.22
N VAL A 775 -2.03 -17.67 19.42
CA VAL A 775 -2.12 -18.38 20.70
C VAL A 775 -3.42 -19.18 20.82
N THR A 776 -4.53 -18.64 20.31
CA THR A 776 -5.83 -19.33 20.33
C THR A 776 -5.83 -20.49 19.35
N TYR A 777 -5.24 -20.32 18.17
CA TYR A 777 -5.07 -21.39 17.18
C TYR A 777 -4.20 -22.53 17.72
N LEU A 778 -3.07 -22.23 18.34
CA LEU A 778 -2.21 -23.24 18.98
C LEU A 778 -2.91 -23.95 20.14
N LYS A 779 -3.65 -23.21 20.98
CA LYS A 779 -4.46 -23.78 22.07
C LYS A 779 -5.57 -24.68 21.53
N PHE A 780 -6.19 -24.33 20.41
CA PHE A 780 -7.16 -25.17 19.73
C PHE A 780 -6.55 -26.51 19.32
N LEU A 781 -5.39 -26.50 18.68
CA LEU A 781 -4.70 -27.73 18.25
C LEU A 781 -4.37 -28.64 19.45
N GLU A 782 -3.88 -28.08 20.55
CA GLU A 782 -3.54 -28.88 21.74
C GLU A 782 -4.78 -29.40 22.49
N GLU A 783 -5.89 -28.65 22.52
CA GLU A 783 -7.11 -29.12 23.20
C GLU A 783 -7.87 -30.16 22.38
N VAL A 784 -7.95 -30.04 21.05
CA VAL A 784 -8.64 -31.04 20.20
C VAL A 784 -7.86 -32.35 20.11
N LYS A 785 -6.52 -32.30 20.12
CA LYS A 785 -5.63 -33.46 20.16
C LYS A 785 -5.97 -34.48 21.25
N LYS A 786 -6.54 -34.03 22.37
CA LYS A 786 -6.91 -34.87 23.53
C LYS A 786 -8.11 -35.79 23.27
N TYR A 787 -8.86 -35.55 22.19
CA TYR A 787 -10.09 -36.27 21.85
C TYR A 787 -10.01 -37.00 20.50
N VAL A 788 -8.93 -36.78 19.74
CA VAL A 788 -8.66 -37.49 18.48
C VAL A 788 -7.86 -38.77 18.80
N PRO A 789 -8.33 -39.95 18.38
CA PRO A 789 -7.61 -41.20 18.65
C PRO A 789 -6.22 -41.16 18.01
N ILE A 790 -5.19 -41.53 18.78
CA ILE A 790 -3.83 -41.67 18.29
C ILE A 790 -3.82 -42.82 17.27
N THR A 791 -3.80 -42.50 15.99
CA THR A 791 -3.45 -43.47 14.96
C THR A 791 -1.96 -43.81 15.11
N PRO A 792 -1.59 -45.07 15.39
CA PRO A 792 -0.20 -45.48 15.42
C PRO A 792 0.32 -45.45 13.97
N GLY A 793 0.96 -44.37 13.56
CA GLY A 793 1.45 -44.24 12.19
C GLY A 793 2.26 -43.00 11.82
N SER A 794 2.28 -41.93 12.63
CA SER A 794 3.10 -40.74 12.32
C SER A 794 3.92 -40.28 13.52
N ALA A 795 4.83 -41.15 13.96
CA ALA A 795 5.96 -40.73 14.79
C ALA A 795 7.04 -40.13 13.88
N ASN A 796 7.07 -38.80 13.77
CA ASN A 796 8.29 -38.00 13.61
C ASN A 796 7.91 -36.54 13.37
N VAL A 797 7.84 -35.72 14.42
CA VAL A 797 8.40 -34.35 14.45
C VAL A 797 8.62 -33.97 15.92
N ALA A 798 9.73 -34.42 16.49
CA ALA A 798 10.31 -33.81 17.68
C ALA A 798 11.41 -32.85 17.20
N SER A 799 11.07 -31.66 16.69
CA SER A 799 12.09 -30.65 16.31
C SER A 799 11.61 -29.20 16.13
N VAL A 800 10.64 -28.69 16.91
CA VAL A 800 10.25 -27.24 16.77
C VAL A 800 10.23 -26.46 18.09
N VAL A 801 10.63 -27.05 19.23
CA VAL A 801 10.65 -26.32 20.52
C VAL A 801 12.03 -25.70 20.87
N CYS A 802 13.02 -25.74 19.97
CA CYS A 802 14.37 -25.21 20.27
C CYS A 802 14.78 -23.90 19.56
N ASN A 803 13.92 -23.23 18.78
CA ASN A 803 14.34 -22.03 18.04
C ASN A 803 13.68 -20.70 18.48
N LEU A 804 13.20 -20.60 19.72
CA LEU A 804 12.82 -19.32 20.32
C LEU A 804 13.26 -19.26 21.80
N MET A 805 14.58 -19.13 22.00
CA MET A 805 15.20 -18.43 23.13
C MET A 805 16.45 -17.70 22.63
#